data_AF-A0A2C9W238-F1
#
_entry.id   AF-A0A2C9W238-F1
#
_cell.length_a   1.000
_cell.length_b   1.000
_cell.length_c   1.000
_cell.angle_alpha   90.00
_cell.angle_beta   90.00
_cell.angle_gamma   90.00
#
_symmetry.space_group_name_H-M   'P 1'
#
loop_
_entity.id
_entity.type
_entity.pdbx_description
1 polymer ?
#
loop_
_entity_poly.entity_id
_entity_poly.type
_entity_poly.pdbx_seq_one_letter_code
_entity_poly.pdbx_strand_id
1 'polypeptide(L)'
;MAMSCKDGKQPANLDNGKYVRYTPEQVEALERFYHECPKPSSIRRQQFIRECPILSNIEPKQIKVWFQNRRCREKQRKESSRLQAVNRKLTAMNKLLMEENDRLQKQVSQLVYENGYFRQHTQNTTLATKDTSCESVVTSGQHHLTPQHPPRDASPAGLLSIAEETLTEFLSKATGTAVEWVQMPGMKPGPDSIGIIAISHGCTGVAARACGLVGLEPTRVAEILKDRPSWFRDCRAMDVLNVLPTANGGTIELLYMQLYAPTTLAPARDFWLLRYTSVLEDGSLVICERSLKNTQNGPSMPSVQHFVRAEMLPSGYLIRPCEGGGSIIHIVDHMDLEPWSVPEVLRPLYESSTVLAQKTTMAALRQLRQIAQEVSQSNLTNWGRRPAALRALSQRLSRGFNEALNGFTDEGWSVMGNDGMDDVTILVNSSPEKLMGLNLSFSNGFSAVSNAVLCAKASMLLQNVPPAILLRFLREHRSEWADNNIDAYSAAAIKVGPCSLLGSRVGSYGGQVILPLAHTIEHEEFLEVIKLEGMGHSPEDAIMPRDMFLLQLCSGMDENAIGTCAELIFAPIDASFADDAPLLPSGFRIIPLDSAKEASSPNRTLDLASALETGPAGNKSSTDYSANSGCMRSVMTIAFEFAFESHMQEHVASMARQYVRSIISSVQRVALALSPSHLGSHAGLRSPLGTPEAQTLARWICQSYRCYLGVELLKSSSEGSETILKTLWHHSDAIMCCSLKALPVFTFANQAGLDMLETTLVALQDITLEKIFDDHGRKTLCSEFPQIMQQGFACLQGGICLSSMGRPVSYERAVAWKVLNEEETPHCICFMFINWSFV
;
A
#
# COMPACT_ATOMS: atom_id res chain seq x y z
N MET A 1 54.59 21.30 9.80
CA MET A 1 55.56 22.13 10.55
C MET A 1 55.99 21.36 11.78
N ALA A 2 57.30 21.12 11.93
CA ALA A 2 57.89 20.42 13.06
C ALA A 2 58.19 21.39 14.21
N MET A 3 58.14 20.92 15.46
CA MET A 3 59.01 21.45 16.51
C MET A 3 59.26 20.45 17.65
N SER A 4 60.49 20.51 18.16
CA SER A 4 61.20 19.54 18.99
C SER A 4 61.41 20.06 20.43
N CYS A 5 61.38 19.11 21.38
CA CYS A 5 62.04 18.98 22.71
C CYS A 5 62.32 20.19 23.64
N LYS A 6 62.06 20.00 24.95
CA LYS A 6 63.06 20.14 26.04
C LYS A 6 62.58 19.62 27.41
N ASP A 7 63.49 18.90 28.10
CA ASP A 7 63.41 18.39 29.47
C ASP A 7 63.54 19.45 30.57
N GLY A 8 62.99 19.16 31.76
CA GLY A 8 63.62 19.52 33.04
C GLY A 8 62.72 20.07 34.17
N LYS A 9 62.68 19.31 35.29
CA LYS A 9 62.34 19.66 36.70
C LYS A 9 60.90 19.44 37.21
N GLN A 10 60.75 18.44 38.08
CA GLN A 10 59.80 18.38 39.20
C GLN A 10 60.53 18.78 40.51
N PRO A 11 59.87 18.96 41.69
CA PRO A 11 58.44 18.81 42.03
C PRO A 11 57.86 19.98 42.86
N ALA A 12 56.55 20.27 42.75
CA ALA A 12 55.73 20.78 43.86
C ALA A 12 54.22 20.77 43.50
N ASN A 13 53.44 20.20 44.40
CA ASN A 13 51.99 20.11 44.49
C ASN A 13 51.17 21.15 43.70
N LEU A 14 50.38 20.66 42.74
CA LEU A 14 49.17 21.32 42.24
C LEU A 14 48.11 20.24 41.96
N ASP A 15 46.91 20.48 42.49
CA ASP A 15 45.71 19.64 42.45
C ASP A 15 45.52 18.85 41.15
N ASN A 16 45.70 17.53 41.23
CA ASN A 16 45.59 16.60 40.10
C ASN A 16 44.15 16.11 39.86
N GLY A 17 43.17 16.99 40.07
CA GLY A 17 41.77 16.73 39.76
C GLY A 17 41.38 17.38 38.44
N LYS A 18 41.45 16.65 37.31
CA LYS A 18 40.51 16.86 36.19
C LYS A 18 40.53 15.89 35.00
N TYR A 19 41.54 15.03 34.80
CA TYR A 19 41.48 14.01 33.74
C TYR A 19 42.14 12.70 34.16
N VAL A 20 41.33 11.66 34.36
CA VAL A 20 41.84 10.29 34.51
C VAL A 20 42.28 9.79 33.15
N ARG A 21 43.57 9.47 33.03
CA ARG A 21 44.13 8.83 31.84
C ARG A 21 44.14 7.33 32.08
N TYR A 22 43.22 6.63 31.42
CA TYR A 22 43.16 5.17 31.48
C TYR A 22 44.36 4.56 30.74
N THR A 23 44.92 3.49 31.28
CA THR A 23 45.94 2.69 30.56
C THR A 23 45.29 1.95 29.39
N PRO A 24 46.05 1.52 28.35
CA PRO A 24 45.51 0.75 27.25
C PRO A 24 44.72 -0.50 27.71
N GLU A 25 45.23 -1.20 28.73
CA GLU A 25 44.62 -2.41 29.28
C GLU A 25 43.31 -2.10 30.02
N GLN A 26 43.26 -0.95 30.71
CA GLN A 26 42.02 -0.45 31.33
C GLN A 26 40.97 -0.06 30.28
N VAL A 27 41.39 0.59 29.20
CA VAL A 27 40.50 0.93 28.08
C VAL A 27 39.96 -0.34 27.43
N GLU A 28 40.80 -1.34 27.18
CA GLU A 28 40.38 -2.60 26.57
C GLU A 28 39.37 -3.35 27.44
N ALA A 29 39.57 -3.39 28.77
CA ALA A 29 38.60 -3.97 29.70
C ALA A 29 37.26 -3.21 29.70
N LEU A 30 37.31 -1.86 29.69
CA LEU A 30 36.12 -1.02 29.61
C LEU A 30 35.40 -1.17 28.27
N GLU A 31 36.14 -1.32 27.16
CA GLU A 31 35.56 -1.58 25.84
C GLU A 31 34.93 -2.97 25.76
N ARG A 32 35.58 -4.03 26.25
CA ARG A 32 34.97 -5.36 26.33
C ARG A 32 33.66 -5.33 27.12
N PHE A 33 33.68 -4.72 28.30
CA PHE A 33 32.47 -4.60 29.13
C PHE A 33 31.39 -3.72 28.51
N TYR A 34 31.75 -2.74 27.67
CA TYR A 34 30.80 -1.92 26.92
C TYR A 34 30.02 -2.71 25.88
N HIS A 35 30.64 -3.69 25.22
CA HIS A 35 29.95 -4.56 24.26
C HIS A 35 28.89 -5.44 24.95
N GLU A 36 29.12 -5.82 26.21
CA GLU A 36 28.17 -6.61 27.00
C GLU A 36 27.06 -5.75 27.64
N CYS A 37 27.41 -4.60 28.23
CA CYS A 37 26.46 -3.76 28.94
C CYS A 37 26.72 -2.25 28.73
N PRO A 38 26.16 -1.64 27.66
CA PRO A 38 26.41 -0.23 27.32
C PRO A 38 25.86 0.80 28.33
N LYS A 39 24.95 0.39 29.22
CA LYS A 39 24.32 1.23 30.26
C LYS A 39 24.38 0.54 31.64
N PRO A 40 25.57 0.37 32.23
CA PRO A 40 25.72 -0.40 33.45
C PRO A 40 25.13 0.33 34.68
N SER A 41 24.36 -0.40 35.48
CA SER A 41 23.79 0.09 36.74
C SER A 41 24.89 0.43 37.76
N SER A 42 24.54 1.12 38.85
CA SER A 42 25.53 1.42 39.92
C SER A 42 26.12 0.16 40.53
N ILE A 43 25.27 -0.84 40.77
CA ILE A 43 25.64 -2.15 41.33
C ILE A 43 26.57 -2.88 40.35
N ARG A 44 26.22 -2.89 39.06
CA ARG A 44 27.03 -3.56 38.03
C ARG A 44 28.41 -2.92 37.86
N ARG A 45 28.52 -1.59 37.96
CA ARG A 45 29.82 -0.88 37.96
C ARG A 45 30.69 -1.25 39.15
N GLN A 46 30.11 -1.39 40.34
CA GLN A 46 30.84 -1.81 41.55
C GLN A 46 31.29 -3.28 41.45
N GLN A 47 30.45 -4.15 40.91
CA GLN A 47 30.79 -5.54 40.65
C GLN A 47 31.94 -5.65 39.64
N PHE A 48 31.89 -4.89 38.54
CA PHE A 48 32.93 -4.89 37.52
C PHE A 48 34.31 -4.47 38.06
N ILE A 49 34.37 -3.47 38.95
CA ILE A 49 35.62 -3.08 39.62
C ILE A 49 36.18 -4.22 40.49
N ARG A 50 35.32 -4.99 41.15
CA ARG A 50 35.73 -6.15 41.97
C ARG A 50 36.21 -7.32 41.12
N GLU A 51 35.59 -7.54 39.96
CA GLU A 51 35.90 -8.63 39.04
C GLU A 51 37.13 -8.35 38.15
N CYS A 52 37.46 -7.07 37.93
CA CYS A 52 38.62 -6.65 37.14
C CYS A 52 39.64 -5.90 38.01
N PRO A 53 40.65 -6.59 38.59
CA PRO A 53 41.67 -5.98 39.44
C PRO A 53 42.43 -4.80 38.80
N ILE A 54 42.53 -4.79 37.47
CA ILE A 54 43.15 -3.72 36.67
C ILE A 54 42.41 -2.38 36.80
N LEU A 55 41.13 -2.41 37.21
CA LEU A 55 40.28 -1.23 37.44
C LEU A 55 40.14 -0.88 38.93
N SER A 56 40.87 -1.55 39.83
CA SER A 56 40.78 -1.35 41.29
C SER A 56 41.04 0.10 41.74
N ASN A 57 41.83 0.85 40.97
CA ASN A 57 42.16 2.25 41.21
C ASN A 57 41.20 3.25 40.53
N ILE A 58 40.08 2.78 39.96
CA ILE A 58 39.11 3.61 39.23
C ILE A 58 37.81 3.70 40.04
N GLU A 59 37.32 4.92 40.22
CA GLU A 59 36.06 5.14 40.93
C GLU A 59 34.83 4.76 40.07
N PRO A 60 33.74 4.25 40.68
CA PRO A 60 32.49 3.95 39.97
C PRO A 60 31.90 5.14 39.20
N LYS A 61 32.16 6.38 39.66
CA LYS A 61 31.77 7.63 38.96
C LYS A 61 32.57 7.84 37.68
N GLN A 62 33.85 7.50 37.67
CA GLN A 62 34.72 7.64 36.49
C GLN A 62 34.31 6.65 35.39
N ILE A 63 33.96 5.40 35.77
CA ILE A 63 33.37 4.43 34.84
C ILE A 63 32.06 4.96 34.26
N LYS A 64 31.19 5.58 35.08
CA LYS A 64 29.94 6.22 34.57
C LYS A 64 30.24 7.22 33.45
N VAL A 65 31.19 8.11 33.70
CA VAL A 65 31.56 9.19 32.78
C VAL A 65 32.20 8.62 31.52
N TRP A 66 33.06 7.60 31.65
CA TRP A 66 33.63 6.91 30.49
C TRP A 66 32.53 6.29 29.60
N PHE A 67 31.57 5.57 30.19
CA PHE A 67 30.45 4.97 29.44
C PHE A 67 29.53 6.04 28.82
N GLN A 68 29.29 7.16 29.51
CA GLN A 68 28.55 8.29 28.94
C GLN A 68 29.28 8.91 27.75
N ASN A 69 30.58 9.17 27.88
CA ASN A 69 31.41 9.73 26.82
C ASN A 69 31.56 8.77 25.64
N ARG A 70 31.69 7.46 25.89
CA ARG A 70 31.79 6.44 24.84
C ARG A 70 30.51 6.37 24.02
N ARG A 71 29.33 6.40 24.67
CA ARG A 71 28.02 6.49 23.99
C ARG A 71 27.89 7.79 23.19
N CYS A 72 28.31 8.92 23.76
CA CYS A 72 28.27 10.20 23.07
C CYS A 72 29.16 10.20 21.81
N ARG A 73 30.42 9.75 21.93
CA ARG A 73 31.36 9.62 20.80
C ARG A 73 30.87 8.65 19.74
N GLU A 74 30.23 7.55 20.13
CA GLU A 74 29.66 6.59 19.18
C GLU A 74 28.45 7.18 18.45
N LYS A 75 27.56 7.86 19.19
CA LYS A 75 26.43 8.59 18.59
C LYS A 75 26.94 9.64 17.60
N GLN A 76 27.96 10.42 17.98
CA GLN A 76 28.57 11.42 17.11
C GLN A 76 29.24 10.80 15.87
N ARG A 77 29.94 9.66 16.01
CA ARG A 77 30.51 8.94 14.87
C ARG A 77 29.42 8.45 13.92
N LYS A 78 28.38 7.79 14.44
CA LYS A 78 27.22 7.32 13.65
C LYS A 78 26.54 8.49 12.94
N GLU A 79 26.34 9.60 13.64
CA GLU A 79 25.72 10.81 13.09
C GLU A 79 26.60 11.49 12.03
N SER A 80 27.91 11.58 12.26
CA SER A 80 28.86 12.12 11.27
C SER A 80 28.91 11.25 10.01
N SER A 81 28.95 9.92 10.15
CA SER A 81 28.86 9.00 9.02
C SER A 81 27.52 9.12 8.28
N ARG A 82 26.41 9.27 9.01
CA ARG A 82 25.08 9.51 8.44
C ARG A 82 25.05 10.82 7.65
N LEU A 83 25.56 11.91 8.22
CA LEU A 83 25.65 13.21 7.56
C LEU A 83 26.55 13.18 6.34
N GLN A 84 27.68 12.49 6.38
CA GLN A 84 28.54 12.29 5.21
C GLN A 84 27.83 11.52 4.10
N ALA A 85 27.09 10.45 4.45
CA ALA A 85 26.31 9.69 3.48
C ALA A 85 25.19 10.55 2.86
N VAL A 86 24.46 11.32 3.67
CA VAL A 86 23.43 12.26 3.18
C VAL A 86 24.03 13.35 2.31
N ASN A 87 25.20 13.89 2.68
CA ASN A 87 25.88 14.92 1.89
C ASN A 87 26.29 14.37 0.52
N ARG A 88 26.86 13.16 0.46
CA ARG A 88 27.16 12.48 -0.82
C ARG A 88 25.89 12.31 -1.68
N LYS A 89 24.78 11.87 -1.09
CA LYS A 89 23.49 11.76 -1.80
C LYS A 89 23.00 13.12 -2.31
N LEU A 90 23.08 14.17 -1.49
CA LEU A 90 22.70 15.53 -1.87
C LEU A 90 23.60 16.08 -2.98
N THR A 91 24.91 15.83 -2.94
CA THR A 91 25.83 16.23 -4.02
C THR A 91 25.48 15.53 -5.33
N ALA A 92 25.24 14.22 -5.30
CA ALA A 92 24.82 13.46 -6.48
C ALA A 92 23.46 13.95 -7.02
N MET A 93 22.49 14.20 -6.14
CA MET A 93 21.18 14.72 -6.52
C MET A 93 21.24 16.15 -7.06
N ASN A 94 22.07 17.01 -6.47
CA ASN A 94 22.33 18.36 -6.98
C ASN A 94 22.96 18.31 -8.38
N LYS A 95 23.87 17.37 -8.64
CA LYS A 95 24.41 17.15 -9.98
C LYS A 95 23.30 16.80 -10.98
N LEU A 96 22.40 15.88 -10.62
CA LEU A 96 21.23 15.53 -11.46
C LEU A 96 20.30 16.72 -11.70
N LEU A 97 20.02 17.51 -10.67
CA LEU A 97 19.19 18.71 -10.79
C LEU A 97 19.85 19.79 -11.66
N MET A 98 21.19 19.94 -11.59
CA MET A 98 21.92 20.84 -12.48
C MET A 98 21.89 20.36 -13.93
N GLU A 99 22.06 19.06 -14.17
CA GLU A 99 21.96 18.44 -15.51
C GLU A 99 20.55 18.67 -16.12
N GLU A 100 19.48 18.46 -15.34
CA GLU A 100 18.11 18.72 -15.80
C GLU A 100 17.82 20.23 -15.98
N ASN A 101 18.34 21.11 -15.10
CA ASN A 101 18.19 22.55 -15.29
C ASN A 101 18.89 23.04 -16.56
N ASP A 102 20.11 22.58 -16.83
CA ASP A 102 20.83 22.92 -18.07
C ASP A 102 20.05 22.43 -19.30
N ARG A 103 19.45 21.23 -19.22
CA ARG A 103 18.58 20.69 -20.28
C ARG A 103 17.33 21.55 -20.49
N LEU A 104 16.61 21.89 -19.42
CA LEU A 104 15.43 22.75 -19.47
C LEU A 104 15.78 24.13 -20.03
N GLN A 105 16.92 24.70 -19.63
CA GLN A 105 17.39 25.99 -20.12
C GLN A 105 17.71 25.94 -21.62
N LYS A 106 18.25 24.83 -22.13
CA LYS A 106 18.42 24.58 -23.57
C LYS A 106 17.08 24.47 -24.30
N GLN A 107 16.11 23.72 -23.77
CA GLN A 107 14.76 23.63 -24.34
C GLN A 107 14.08 25.01 -24.40
N VAL A 108 14.14 25.79 -23.31
CA VAL A 108 13.61 27.16 -23.28
C VAL A 108 14.30 28.04 -24.32
N SER A 109 15.64 27.95 -24.42
CA SER A 109 16.39 28.73 -25.42
C SER A 109 15.98 28.38 -26.84
N GLN A 110 15.75 27.10 -27.14
CA GLN A 110 15.28 26.64 -28.44
C GLN A 110 13.86 27.11 -28.73
N LEU A 111 12.93 26.99 -27.77
CA LEU A 111 11.56 27.47 -27.91
C LEU A 111 11.48 29.00 -28.06
N VAL A 112 12.36 29.75 -27.40
CA VAL A 112 12.48 31.21 -27.55
C VAL A 112 13.01 31.57 -28.93
N TYR A 113 14.00 30.82 -29.44
CA TYR A 113 14.52 30.99 -30.80
C TYR A 113 13.45 30.70 -31.86
N GLU A 114 12.74 29.58 -31.74
CA GLU A 114 11.63 29.21 -32.63
C GLU A 114 10.50 30.24 -32.58
N ASN A 115 10.09 30.70 -31.39
CA ASN A 115 9.11 31.78 -31.26
C ASN A 115 9.58 33.11 -31.88
N GLY A 116 10.85 33.44 -31.74
CA GLY A 116 11.46 34.60 -32.39
C GLY A 116 11.41 34.50 -33.91
N TYR A 117 11.71 33.31 -34.44
CA TYR A 117 11.62 33.01 -35.87
C TYR A 117 10.18 33.12 -36.40
N PHE A 118 9.21 32.57 -35.67
CA PHE A 118 7.79 32.71 -36.02
C PHE A 118 7.33 34.17 -35.99
N ARG A 119 7.70 34.95 -34.96
CA ARG A 119 7.35 36.38 -34.90
C ARG A 119 7.99 37.21 -36.02
N GLN A 120 9.22 36.90 -36.42
CA GLN A 120 9.86 37.54 -37.57
C GLN A 120 9.18 37.18 -38.90
N HIS A 121 8.75 35.93 -39.07
CA HIS A 121 7.96 35.53 -40.24
C HIS A 121 6.60 36.24 -40.26
N THR A 122 5.88 36.32 -39.14
CA THR A 122 4.59 37.02 -39.08
C THR A 122 4.71 38.53 -39.34
N GLN A 123 5.81 39.18 -38.93
CA GLN A 123 6.07 40.59 -39.23
C GLN A 123 6.48 40.84 -40.70
N ASN A 124 7.14 39.88 -41.35
CA ASN A 124 7.50 39.99 -42.76
C ASN A 124 6.31 39.73 -43.70
N THR A 125 5.27 39.02 -43.25
CA THR A 125 4.04 38.77 -44.04
C THR A 125 3.08 39.97 -44.05
N THR A 126 3.22 40.95 -43.16
CA THR A 126 2.32 42.12 -43.10
C THR A 126 2.49 43.15 -44.22
N LEU A 127 3.41 42.96 -45.18
CA LEU A 127 3.59 43.85 -46.33
C LEU A 127 3.15 43.28 -47.69
N ALA A 128 2.61 42.06 -47.74
CA ALA A 128 2.19 41.48 -49.01
C ALA A 128 0.78 40.87 -48.92
N THR A 129 -0.09 41.41 -49.79
CA THR A 129 -1.29 40.80 -50.36
C THR A 129 -2.54 40.65 -49.47
N LYS A 130 -3.51 41.54 -49.74
CA LYS A 130 -4.94 41.22 -49.73
C LYS A 130 -5.17 40.02 -50.64
N ASP A 131 -5.69 38.92 -50.11
CA ASP A 131 -6.83 38.24 -50.73
C ASP A 131 -7.48 37.24 -49.79
N THR A 132 -8.79 37.16 -49.94
CA THR A 132 -9.77 36.41 -49.16
C THR A 132 -9.63 34.90 -49.31
N SER A 133 -9.55 34.15 -48.19
CA SER A 133 -10.13 32.81 -48.04
C SER A 133 -9.93 32.32 -46.60
N CYS A 134 -11.01 32.29 -45.83
CA CYS A 134 -11.06 31.69 -44.49
C CYS A 134 -11.61 30.26 -44.62
N GLU A 135 -10.73 29.26 -44.61
CA GLU A 135 -11.13 27.88 -44.39
C GLU A 135 -10.33 27.34 -43.21
N SER A 136 -10.98 27.33 -42.04
CA SER A 136 -10.45 26.78 -40.79
C SER A 136 -10.50 25.26 -40.88
N VAL A 137 -9.38 24.63 -41.24
CA VAL A 137 -9.22 23.19 -41.10
C VAL A 137 -8.68 22.90 -39.70
N VAL A 138 -9.57 22.49 -38.82
CA VAL A 138 -9.22 21.68 -37.65
C VAL A 138 -8.80 20.32 -38.18
N THR A 139 -7.50 20.09 -38.33
CA THR A 139 -6.98 18.74 -38.58
C THR A 139 -7.03 17.94 -37.28
N SER A 140 -8.12 17.20 -37.10
CA SER A 140 -8.13 15.99 -36.29
C SER A 140 -7.07 15.04 -36.84
N GLY A 141 -5.94 14.94 -36.14
CA GLY A 141 -4.80 14.12 -36.53
C GLY A 141 -5.11 12.63 -36.43
N GLN A 142 -5.60 12.06 -37.54
CA GLN A 142 -5.54 10.63 -37.80
C GLN A 142 -4.35 10.39 -38.74
N HIS A 143 -3.13 10.43 -38.18
CA HIS A 143 -1.91 10.01 -38.86
C HIS A 143 -1.46 8.67 -38.32
N HIS A 144 -2.10 7.59 -38.78
CA HIS A 144 -1.41 6.31 -38.91
C HIS A 144 -0.44 6.41 -40.10
N LEU A 145 0.76 6.90 -39.85
CA LEU A 145 1.89 6.78 -40.76
C LEU A 145 3.06 6.19 -39.96
N THR A 146 3.01 4.89 -39.70
CA THR A 146 4.24 4.13 -39.49
C THR A 146 5.06 4.18 -40.78
N PRO A 147 6.33 4.59 -40.76
CA PRO A 147 7.22 4.38 -41.90
C PRO A 147 7.23 2.88 -42.19
N GLN A 148 6.75 2.45 -43.36
CA GLN A 148 6.92 1.08 -43.81
C GLN A 148 8.41 0.85 -44.07
N HIS A 149 9.14 0.46 -43.03
CA HIS A 149 10.45 -0.14 -43.20
C HIS A 149 10.27 -1.46 -43.95
N PRO A 150 11.20 -1.83 -44.86
CA PRO A 150 11.18 -3.13 -45.49
C PRO A 150 11.16 -4.22 -44.41
N PRO A 151 10.56 -5.39 -44.71
CA PRO A 151 10.50 -6.49 -43.77
C PRO A 151 11.92 -6.84 -43.31
N ARG A 152 12.13 -6.76 -41.99
CA ARG A 152 13.45 -6.92 -41.39
C ARG A 152 13.80 -8.41 -41.35
N ASP A 153 15.01 -8.72 -41.79
CA ASP A 153 15.59 -10.06 -41.78
C ASP A 153 15.90 -10.49 -40.33
N ALA A 154 15.63 -11.74 -40.01
CA ALA A 154 15.88 -12.32 -38.68
C ALA A 154 17.31 -12.87 -38.52
N SER A 155 18.18 -12.63 -39.50
CA SER A 155 19.60 -12.92 -39.38
C SER A 155 20.22 -12.22 -38.16
N PRO A 156 21.34 -12.73 -37.62
CA PRO A 156 22.05 -12.09 -36.51
C PRO A 156 22.37 -10.60 -36.77
N ALA A 157 22.65 -10.23 -38.03
CA ALA A 157 22.88 -8.85 -38.43
C ALA A 157 21.59 -8.00 -38.36
N GLY A 158 20.44 -8.55 -38.77
CA GLY A 158 19.14 -7.87 -38.65
C GLY A 158 18.72 -7.67 -37.19
N LEU A 159 18.93 -8.68 -36.33
CA LEU A 159 18.68 -8.55 -34.89
C LEU A 159 19.59 -7.52 -34.24
N LEU A 160 20.87 -7.45 -34.64
CA LEU A 160 21.79 -6.41 -34.17
C LEU A 160 21.34 -5.02 -34.59
N SER A 161 20.88 -4.85 -35.84
CA SER A 161 20.34 -3.55 -36.30
C SER A 161 19.11 -3.12 -35.47
N ILE A 162 18.21 -4.06 -35.14
CA ILE A 162 17.07 -3.78 -34.25
C ILE A 162 17.56 -3.40 -32.84
N ALA A 163 18.57 -4.08 -32.33
CA ALA A 163 19.18 -3.81 -31.03
C ALA A 163 19.79 -2.40 -30.95
N GLU A 164 20.54 -1.99 -31.98
CA GLU A 164 21.18 -0.67 -32.06
C GLU A 164 20.17 0.48 -32.21
N GLU A 165 19.11 0.28 -33.00
CA GLU A 165 17.99 1.23 -33.08
C GLU A 165 17.29 1.35 -31.73
N THR A 166 17.00 0.22 -31.08
CA THR A 166 16.36 0.17 -29.77
C THR A 166 17.21 0.88 -28.72
N LEU A 167 18.52 0.68 -28.73
CA LEU A 167 19.47 1.39 -27.86
C LEU A 167 19.37 2.91 -28.06
N THR A 168 19.38 3.36 -29.31
CA THR A 168 19.32 4.79 -29.66
C THR A 168 18.02 5.43 -29.18
N GLU A 169 16.88 4.79 -29.45
CA GLU A 169 15.56 5.30 -29.03
C GLU A 169 15.36 5.22 -27.50
N PHE A 170 15.89 4.17 -26.86
CA PHE A 170 15.87 4.06 -25.41
C PHE A 170 16.68 5.18 -24.74
N LEU A 171 17.90 5.44 -25.22
CA LEU A 171 18.76 6.48 -24.65
C LEU A 171 18.14 7.88 -24.78
N SER A 172 17.47 8.18 -25.89
CA SER A 172 16.77 9.47 -26.06
C SER A 172 15.56 9.61 -25.12
N LYS A 173 14.83 8.52 -24.83
CA LYS A 173 13.78 8.51 -23.79
C LYS A 173 14.38 8.67 -22.38
N ALA A 174 15.42 7.91 -22.06
CA ALA A 174 16.07 7.87 -20.74
C ALA A 174 16.74 9.21 -20.37
N THR A 175 17.25 9.93 -21.36
CA THR A 175 17.83 11.28 -21.21
C THR A 175 16.79 12.41 -21.32
N GLY A 176 15.53 12.08 -21.60
CA GLY A 176 14.43 13.05 -21.62
C GLY A 176 14.37 13.92 -22.89
N THR A 177 14.92 13.47 -24.01
CA THR A 177 14.92 14.21 -25.28
C THR A 177 13.80 13.80 -26.24
N ALA A 178 13.28 12.57 -26.11
CA ALA A 178 12.30 12.02 -27.06
C ALA A 178 10.82 12.06 -26.63
N VAL A 179 10.54 12.22 -25.33
CA VAL A 179 9.18 12.19 -24.77
C VAL A 179 8.99 13.40 -23.86
N GLU A 180 7.82 14.03 -23.95
CA GLU A 180 7.41 15.07 -23.01
C GLU A 180 7.05 14.42 -21.67
N TRP A 181 7.96 14.55 -20.71
CA TRP A 181 7.83 13.98 -19.38
C TRP A 181 7.17 14.98 -18.43
N VAL A 182 6.05 14.58 -17.83
CA VAL A 182 5.39 15.32 -16.76
C VAL A 182 5.69 14.63 -15.43
N GLN A 183 6.11 15.40 -14.42
CA GLN A 183 6.35 14.84 -13.09
C GLN A 183 5.07 14.21 -12.53
N MET A 184 5.20 13.01 -11.95
CA MET A 184 4.08 12.31 -11.32
C MET A 184 3.40 13.19 -10.25
N PRO A 185 2.06 13.35 -10.29
CA PRO A 185 1.32 14.10 -9.28
C PRO A 185 1.55 13.56 -7.86
N GLY A 186 1.60 14.45 -6.87
CA GLY A 186 1.79 14.10 -5.46
C GLY A 186 3.25 13.82 -5.05
N MET A 187 4.20 13.76 -5.99
CA MET A 187 5.61 13.55 -5.65
C MET A 187 6.30 14.85 -5.24
N LYS A 188 6.82 14.90 -4.00
CA LYS A 188 7.73 15.97 -3.55
C LYS A 188 9.19 15.54 -3.76
N PRO A 189 10.00 16.27 -4.55
CA PRO A 189 11.42 15.98 -4.68
C PRO A 189 12.13 16.24 -3.35
N GLY A 190 13.02 15.33 -2.93
CA GLY A 190 13.74 15.43 -1.67
C GLY A 190 14.72 14.28 -1.44
N PRO A 191 15.64 14.40 -0.48
CA PRO A 191 16.66 13.38 -0.20
C PRO A 191 16.07 12.03 0.26
N ASP A 192 14.83 12.06 0.75
CA ASP A 192 14.07 10.89 1.18
C ASP A 192 13.14 10.34 0.07
N SER A 193 13.04 10.99 -1.10
CA SER A 193 12.18 10.50 -2.19
C SER A 193 12.75 9.24 -2.84
N ILE A 194 11.88 8.36 -3.35
CA ILE A 194 12.27 7.15 -4.10
C ILE A 194 13.08 7.43 -5.38
N GLY A 195 12.92 8.63 -5.92
CA GLY A 195 13.54 9.09 -7.15
C GLY A 195 12.72 10.23 -7.74
N ILE A 196 13.09 10.63 -8.95
CA ILE A 196 12.27 11.50 -9.78
C ILE A 196 11.47 10.59 -10.70
N ILE A 197 10.15 10.58 -10.56
CA ILE A 197 9.25 9.80 -11.42
C ILE A 197 8.48 10.77 -12.32
N ALA A 198 8.46 10.46 -13.60
CA ALA A 198 7.71 11.18 -14.61
C ALA A 198 6.92 10.22 -15.48
N ILE A 199 5.80 10.69 -16.00
CA ILE A 199 4.91 9.98 -16.90
C ILE A 199 4.78 10.75 -18.21
N SER A 200 4.51 10.02 -19.29
CA SER A 200 4.17 10.66 -20.56
C SER A 200 2.73 11.16 -20.56
N HIS A 201 2.49 12.22 -21.33
CA HIS A 201 1.15 12.66 -21.72
C HIS A 201 1.03 12.59 -23.24
N GLY A 202 0.02 11.88 -23.75
CA GLY A 202 -0.28 11.84 -25.19
C GLY A 202 0.69 11.06 -26.10
N CYS A 203 1.53 10.16 -25.57
CA CYS A 203 2.30 9.24 -26.41
C CYS A 203 1.46 8.03 -26.84
N THR A 204 1.91 7.29 -27.86
CA THR A 204 1.32 5.99 -28.21
C THR A 204 1.56 5.00 -27.07
N GLY A 205 0.52 4.35 -26.56
CA GLY A 205 0.61 3.49 -25.38
C GLY A 205 0.84 4.28 -24.09
N VAL A 206 1.37 3.59 -23.07
CA VAL A 206 1.69 4.15 -21.75
C VAL A 206 3.18 4.21 -21.55
N ALA A 207 3.67 5.30 -20.94
CA ALA A 207 5.09 5.41 -20.64
C ALA A 207 5.39 6.08 -19.30
N ALA A 208 6.39 5.56 -18.61
CA ALA A 208 6.90 6.06 -17.35
C ALA A 208 8.43 6.07 -17.37
N ARG A 209 9.00 7.09 -16.73
CA ARG A 209 10.44 7.26 -16.55
C ARG A 209 10.73 7.48 -15.07
N ALA A 210 11.78 6.83 -14.58
CA ALA A 210 12.29 7.07 -13.24
C ALA A 210 13.80 7.30 -13.25
N CYS A 211 14.26 8.19 -12.39
CA CYS A 211 15.68 8.41 -12.11
C CYS A 211 15.93 8.34 -10.60
N GLY A 212 16.90 7.53 -10.18
CA GLY A 212 17.20 7.35 -8.76
C GLY A 212 18.63 6.91 -8.49
N LEU A 213 19.09 7.14 -7.25
CA LEU A 213 20.38 6.68 -6.74
C LEU A 213 20.20 5.42 -5.91
N VAL A 214 21.03 4.40 -6.16
CA VAL A 214 21.03 3.13 -5.43
C VAL A 214 22.44 2.78 -4.97
N GLY A 215 22.58 2.30 -3.73
CA GLY A 215 23.85 1.88 -3.15
C GLY A 215 24.34 0.50 -3.61
N LEU A 216 24.17 0.15 -4.89
CA LEU A 216 24.57 -1.13 -5.49
C LEU A 216 25.43 -0.88 -6.73
N GLU A 217 26.37 -1.78 -7.02
CA GLU A 217 27.22 -1.70 -8.22
C GLU A 217 26.42 -1.97 -9.52
N PRO A 218 26.84 -1.43 -10.68
CA PRO A 218 26.07 -1.52 -11.92
C PRO A 218 25.72 -2.95 -12.35
N THR A 219 26.66 -3.88 -12.23
CA THR A 219 26.47 -5.30 -12.57
C THR A 219 25.41 -5.95 -11.68
N ARG A 220 25.46 -5.68 -10.37
CA ARG A 220 24.47 -6.20 -9.41
C ARG A 220 23.08 -5.64 -9.66
N VAL A 221 22.98 -4.35 -10.00
CA VAL A 221 21.71 -3.72 -10.41
C VAL A 221 21.15 -4.41 -11.65
N ALA A 222 21.97 -4.65 -12.66
CA ALA A 222 21.57 -5.33 -13.88
C ALA A 222 21.07 -6.76 -13.63
N GLU A 223 21.77 -7.55 -12.81
CA GLU A 223 21.33 -8.90 -12.42
C GLU A 223 19.93 -8.88 -11.80
N ILE A 224 19.70 -7.99 -10.84
CA ILE A 224 18.40 -7.86 -10.15
C ILE A 224 17.30 -7.45 -11.15
N LEU A 225 17.56 -6.45 -11.99
CA LEU A 225 16.55 -5.93 -12.92
C LEU A 225 16.22 -6.92 -14.05
N LYS A 226 17.20 -7.72 -14.51
CA LYS A 226 16.97 -8.79 -15.50
C LYS A 226 16.10 -9.91 -14.96
N ASP A 227 16.22 -10.25 -13.68
CA ASP A 227 15.41 -11.26 -12.99
C ASP A 227 14.05 -10.69 -12.57
N ARG A 228 13.22 -10.30 -13.55
CA ARG A 228 11.88 -9.72 -13.32
C ARG A 228 10.99 -10.56 -12.39
N PRO A 229 10.89 -11.89 -12.51
CA PRO A 229 10.05 -12.71 -11.64
C PRO A 229 10.39 -12.59 -10.14
N SER A 230 11.62 -12.20 -9.78
CA SER A 230 12.03 -12.04 -8.37
C SER A 230 11.51 -10.78 -7.68
N TRP A 231 11.04 -9.79 -8.44
CA TRP A 231 10.66 -8.48 -7.89
C TRP A 231 9.40 -7.88 -8.50
N PHE A 232 9.10 -8.17 -9.77
CA PHE A 232 7.91 -7.68 -10.44
C PHE A 232 6.75 -8.65 -10.23
N ARG A 233 5.87 -8.34 -9.27
CA ARG A 233 4.77 -9.23 -8.86
C ARG A 233 3.80 -9.62 -9.97
N ASP A 234 3.61 -8.73 -10.94
CA ASP A 234 2.73 -8.99 -12.07
C ASP A 234 3.44 -9.85 -13.14
N CYS A 235 4.76 -10.08 -13.05
CA CYS A 235 5.49 -10.99 -13.93
C CYS A 235 5.32 -12.44 -13.50
N ARG A 236 4.68 -13.22 -14.37
CA ARG A 236 4.51 -14.67 -14.22
C ARG A 236 5.79 -15.42 -14.53
N ALA A 237 6.32 -15.17 -15.73
CA ALA A 237 7.46 -15.89 -16.28
C ALA A 237 8.26 -14.99 -17.21
N MET A 238 9.55 -15.28 -17.32
CA MET A 238 10.47 -14.65 -18.27
C MET A 238 11.50 -15.69 -18.71
N ASP A 239 11.30 -16.24 -19.90
CA ASP A 239 12.13 -17.30 -20.46
C ASP A 239 13.07 -16.73 -21.52
N VAL A 240 14.38 -16.95 -21.34
CA VAL A 240 15.39 -16.61 -22.34
C VAL A 240 15.49 -17.76 -23.33
N LEU A 241 14.98 -17.56 -24.54
CA LEU A 241 14.92 -18.59 -25.59
C LEU A 241 16.22 -18.69 -26.39
N ASN A 242 16.93 -17.58 -26.56
CA ASN A 242 18.19 -17.55 -27.29
C ASN A 242 19.10 -16.42 -26.80
N VAL A 243 20.42 -16.62 -26.87
CA VAL A 243 21.44 -15.64 -26.51
C VAL A 243 22.47 -15.56 -27.62
N LEU A 244 22.69 -14.35 -28.15
CA LEU A 244 23.59 -14.06 -29.26
C LEU A 244 24.62 -13.02 -28.81
N PRO A 245 25.92 -13.34 -28.75
CA PRO A 245 26.95 -12.34 -28.48
C PRO A 245 27.11 -11.41 -29.69
N THR A 246 27.40 -10.14 -29.45
CA THR A 246 27.68 -9.15 -30.51
C THR A 246 29.17 -8.87 -30.63
N ALA A 247 29.60 -8.42 -31.80
CA ALA A 247 31.02 -8.10 -32.07
C ALA A 247 31.57 -6.98 -31.15
N ASN A 248 30.69 -6.11 -30.66
CA ASN A 248 31.03 -4.97 -29.82
C ASN A 248 31.05 -5.33 -28.31
N GLY A 249 31.03 -6.62 -27.97
CA GLY A 249 31.04 -7.09 -26.58
C GLY A 249 29.68 -7.00 -25.86
N GLY A 250 28.60 -6.70 -26.59
CA GLY A 250 27.23 -6.75 -26.08
C GLY A 250 26.60 -8.14 -26.23
N THR A 251 25.39 -8.30 -25.70
CA THR A 251 24.62 -9.54 -25.76
C THR A 251 23.18 -9.26 -26.14
N ILE A 252 22.67 -9.97 -27.15
CA ILE A 252 21.27 -9.95 -27.55
C ILE A 252 20.60 -11.21 -26.97
N GLU A 253 19.51 -11.02 -26.26
CA GLU A 253 18.69 -12.08 -25.67
C GLU A 253 17.31 -12.03 -26.32
N LEU A 254 16.84 -13.14 -26.87
CA LEU A 254 15.45 -13.30 -27.31
C LEU A 254 14.66 -13.92 -26.18
N LEU A 255 13.61 -13.25 -25.73
CA LEU A 255 12.91 -13.65 -24.52
C LEU A 255 11.40 -13.57 -24.66
N TYR A 256 10.74 -14.49 -23.96
CA TYR A 256 9.30 -14.57 -23.85
C TYR A 256 8.90 -14.21 -22.43
N MET A 257 8.07 -13.17 -22.27
CA MET A 257 7.64 -12.68 -20.97
C MET A 257 6.12 -12.79 -20.85
N GLN A 258 5.65 -13.23 -19.70
CA GLN A 258 4.23 -13.32 -19.38
C GLN A 258 3.92 -12.49 -18.14
N LEU A 259 2.82 -11.74 -18.19
CA LEU A 259 2.28 -10.98 -17.09
C LEU A 259 0.91 -11.53 -16.68
N TYR A 260 0.68 -11.63 -15.38
CA TYR A 260 -0.63 -11.95 -14.81
C TYR A 260 -1.66 -10.88 -15.18
N ALA A 261 -2.92 -11.29 -15.35
CA ALA A 261 -4.03 -10.36 -15.35
C ALA A 261 -4.24 -9.81 -13.93
N PRO A 262 -4.50 -8.49 -13.79
CA PRO A 262 -4.73 -7.89 -12.47
C PRO A 262 -6.08 -8.28 -11.86
N THR A 263 -7.06 -8.69 -12.68
CA THR A 263 -8.44 -9.03 -12.30
C THR A 263 -8.94 -10.22 -13.11
N THR A 264 -10.03 -10.85 -12.69
CA THR A 264 -10.66 -11.95 -13.47
C THR A 264 -11.46 -11.47 -14.68
N LEU A 265 -11.54 -10.15 -14.90
CA LEU A 265 -12.35 -9.53 -15.95
C LEU A 265 -11.53 -9.12 -17.18
N ALA A 266 -10.25 -9.45 -17.21
CA ALA A 266 -9.34 -9.19 -18.31
C ALA A 266 -8.40 -10.39 -18.54
N PRO A 267 -7.98 -10.66 -19.79
CA PRO A 267 -7.01 -11.71 -20.09
C PRO A 267 -5.60 -11.35 -19.59
N ALA A 268 -4.66 -12.27 -19.57
CA ALA A 268 -3.26 -12.01 -19.21
C ALA A 268 -2.46 -11.45 -20.40
N ARG A 269 -1.25 -10.89 -20.20
CA ARG A 269 -0.43 -10.30 -21.30
C ARG A 269 0.82 -11.11 -21.53
N ASP A 270 1.18 -11.29 -22.80
CA ASP A 270 2.47 -11.86 -23.16
C ASP A 270 3.26 -10.93 -24.10
N PHE A 271 4.57 -11.11 -24.11
CA PHE A 271 5.50 -10.30 -24.89
C PHE A 271 6.54 -11.19 -25.55
N TRP A 272 6.84 -10.88 -26.81
CA TRP A 272 7.96 -11.46 -27.53
C TRP A 272 9.03 -10.39 -27.73
N LEU A 273 10.14 -10.50 -26.99
CA LEU A 273 11.06 -9.39 -26.77
C LEU A 273 12.46 -9.70 -27.29
N LEU A 274 13.12 -8.67 -27.79
CA LEU A 274 14.57 -8.59 -27.93
C LEU A 274 15.08 -7.71 -26.79
N ARG A 275 16.03 -8.23 -26.01
CA ARG A 275 16.79 -7.49 -25.00
C ARG A 275 18.23 -7.37 -25.46
N TYR A 276 18.76 -6.16 -25.48
CA TYR A 276 20.15 -5.90 -25.77
C TYR A 276 20.84 -5.35 -24.53
N THR A 277 21.94 -5.98 -24.13
CA THR A 277 22.80 -5.52 -23.04
C THR A 277 24.14 -5.11 -23.60
N SER A 278 24.59 -3.90 -23.29
CA SER A 278 25.88 -3.37 -23.74
C SER A 278 26.49 -2.47 -22.68
N VAL A 279 27.81 -2.38 -22.67
CA VAL A 279 28.56 -1.39 -21.89
C VAL A 279 28.89 -0.22 -22.82
N LEU A 280 28.66 1.01 -22.38
CA LEU A 280 29.01 2.23 -23.10
C LEU A 280 30.47 2.63 -22.83
N GLU A 281 31.00 3.54 -23.64
CA GLU A 281 32.38 4.03 -23.53
C GLU A 281 32.69 4.69 -22.17
N ASP A 282 31.68 5.29 -21.53
CA ASP A 282 31.78 5.92 -20.20
C ASP A 282 31.71 4.91 -19.03
N GLY A 283 31.64 3.61 -19.32
CA GLY A 283 31.51 2.54 -18.34
C GLY A 283 30.08 2.33 -17.84
N SER A 284 29.09 3.05 -18.37
CA SER A 284 27.68 2.83 -18.06
C SER A 284 27.18 1.53 -18.68
N LEU A 285 26.34 0.81 -17.95
CA LEU A 285 25.70 -0.41 -18.44
C LEU A 285 24.28 -0.07 -18.93
N VAL A 286 23.96 -0.50 -20.14
CA VAL A 286 22.63 -0.32 -20.74
C VAL A 286 22.00 -1.68 -21.00
N ILE A 287 20.74 -1.80 -20.62
CA ILE A 287 19.87 -2.92 -20.97
C ILE A 287 18.64 -2.30 -21.63
N CYS A 288 18.44 -2.50 -22.93
CA CYS A 288 17.27 -1.99 -23.63
C CYS A 288 16.46 -3.12 -24.25
N GLU A 289 15.14 -2.97 -24.25
CA GLU A 289 14.19 -3.99 -24.66
C GLU A 289 13.15 -3.43 -25.62
N ARG A 290 12.71 -4.28 -26.56
CA ARG A 290 11.64 -3.98 -27.50
C ARG A 290 10.94 -5.26 -27.94
N SER A 291 9.64 -5.18 -28.21
CA SER A 291 8.91 -6.26 -28.86
C SER A 291 9.37 -6.48 -30.29
N LEU A 292 9.59 -7.74 -30.65
CA LEU A 292 9.86 -8.14 -32.03
C LEU A 292 8.53 -8.27 -32.79
N LYS A 293 8.37 -7.44 -33.82
CA LYS A 293 7.31 -7.62 -34.82
C LYS A 293 7.70 -8.73 -35.79
N ASN A 294 6.73 -9.29 -36.50
CA ASN A 294 6.91 -10.44 -37.39
C ASN A 294 8.06 -10.17 -38.40
N THR A 295 9.26 -10.69 -38.12
CA THR A 295 10.44 -10.61 -38.98
C THR A 295 10.33 -11.64 -40.10
N GLN A 296 10.71 -11.30 -41.33
CA GLN A 296 10.73 -12.30 -42.40
C GLN A 296 11.73 -13.41 -42.04
N ASN A 297 11.26 -14.67 -42.06
CA ASN A 297 12.03 -15.88 -41.75
C ASN A 297 12.61 -15.95 -40.31
N GLY A 298 12.08 -15.18 -39.35
CA GLY A 298 12.52 -15.22 -37.96
C GLY A 298 11.67 -16.07 -37.02
N PRO A 299 12.17 -16.32 -35.79
CA PRO A 299 11.38 -16.96 -34.76
C PRO A 299 10.14 -16.10 -34.47
N SER A 300 8.98 -16.61 -34.87
CA SER A 300 7.68 -16.03 -34.53
C SER A 300 7.12 -16.78 -33.33
N MET A 301 6.68 -16.02 -32.33
CA MET A 301 5.96 -16.61 -31.19
C MET A 301 4.47 -16.67 -31.51
N PRO A 302 3.87 -17.87 -31.58
CA PRO A 302 2.44 -18.01 -31.84
C PRO A 302 1.62 -17.35 -30.73
N SER A 303 0.36 -17.06 -31.04
CA SER A 303 -0.61 -16.64 -30.03
C SER A 303 -0.79 -17.74 -28.98
N VAL A 304 -0.66 -17.39 -27.70
CA VAL A 304 -0.88 -18.33 -26.59
C VAL A 304 -2.30 -18.16 -26.07
N GLN A 305 -2.99 -19.28 -25.81
CA GLN A 305 -4.34 -19.27 -25.28
C GLN A 305 -4.39 -18.51 -23.94
N HIS A 306 -5.42 -17.68 -23.73
CA HIS A 306 -5.62 -16.82 -22.54
C HIS A 306 -4.70 -15.60 -22.41
N PHE A 307 -3.79 -15.37 -23.37
CA PHE A 307 -2.93 -14.20 -23.41
C PHE A 307 -3.27 -13.28 -24.58
N VAL A 308 -3.17 -11.98 -24.33
CA VAL A 308 -3.16 -10.93 -25.36
C VAL A 308 -1.71 -10.46 -25.54
N ARG A 309 -1.24 -10.48 -26.78
CA ARG A 309 0.12 -10.04 -27.14
C ARG A 309 0.21 -8.52 -27.04
N ALA A 310 0.93 -8.05 -26.04
CA ALA A 310 1.22 -6.63 -25.84
C ALA A 310 2.54 -6.24 -26.54
N GLU A 311 2.71 -4.93 -26.79
CA GLU A 311 3.90 -4.38 -27.43
C GLU A 311 4.75 -3.62 -26.40
N MET A 312 6.00 -4.03 -26.22
CA MET A 312 7.00 -3.23 -25.55
C MET A 312 7.68 -2.32 -26.57
N LEU A 313 7.47 -1.02 -26.43
CA LEU A 313 8.23 -0.01 -27.17
C LEU A 313 9.60 0.16 -26.51
N PRO A 314 10.59 0.79 -27.16
CA PRO A 314 11.95 0.89 -26.62
C PRO A 314 11.96 1.39 -25.19
N SER A 315 12.33 0.47 -24.30
CA SER A 315 12.28 0.52 -22.83
C SER A 315 13.59 -0.03 -22.27
N GLY A 316 13.83 0.11 -20.97
CA GLY A 316 14.99 -0.49 -20.34
C GLY A 316 15.60 0.31 -19.20
N TYR A 317 16.90 0.06 -18.98
CA TYR A 317 17.67 0.53 -17.84
C TYR A 317 19.02 1.10 -18.31
N LEU A 318 19.32 2.34 -17.90
CA LEU A 318 20.64 2.95 -18.03
C LEU A 318 21.23 3.07 -16.63
N ILE A 319 22.30 2.34 -16.38
CA ILE A 319 22.93 2.17 -15.07
C ILE A 319 24.32 2.79 -15.12
N ARG A 320 24.47 3.95 -14.48
CA ARG A 320 25.72 4.70 -14.48
C ARG A 320 26.45 4.55 -13.15
N PRO A 321 27.76 4.24 -13.14
CA PRO A 321 28.53 4.23 -11.90
C PRO A 321 28.55 5.62 -11.26
N CYS A 322 28.47 5.68 -9.92
CA CYS A 322 28.54 6.94 -9.16
C CYS A 322 29.86 7.05 -8.40
N GLU A 323 30.48 8.23 -8.43
CA GLU A 323 31.65 8.55 -7.59
C GLU A 323 31.26 8.45 -6.10
N GLY A 324 31.95 7.58 -5.35
CA GLY A 324 31.65 7.32 -3.93
C GLY A 324 30.88 6.03 -3.65
N GLY A 325 30.63 5.20 -4.67
CA GLY A 325 30.00 3.88 -4.57
C GLY A 325 28.50 3.91 -4.88
N GLY A 326 28.02 2.88 -5.59
CA GLY A 326 26.62 2.77 -6.04
C GLY A 326 26.42 3.14 -7.52
N SER A 327 25.15 3.27 -7.91
CA SER A 327 24.73 3.53 -9.29
C SER A 327 23.62 4.57 -9.37
N ILE A 328 23.68 5.42 -10.40
CA ILE A 328 22.56 6.24 -10.85
C ILE A 328 21.81 5.45 -11.91
N ILE A 329 20.51 5.26 -11.71
CA ILE A 329 19.68 4.40 -12.55
C ILE A 329 18.62 5.27 -13.21
N HIS A 330 18.54 5.19 -14.53
CA HIS A 330 17.39 5.66 -15.30
C HIS A 330 16.60 4.45 -15.79
N ILE A 331 15.31 4.42 -15.50
CA ILE A 331 14.36 3.39 -15.93
C ILE A 331 13.39 4.04 -16.90
N VAL A 332 13.12 3.37 -18.03
CA VAL A 332 12.05 3.73 -18.96
C VAL A 332 11.21 2.50 -19.20
N ASP A 333 9.92 2.59 -18.88
CA ASP A 333 8.92 1.59 -19.23
C ASP A 333 7.98 2.24 -20.25
N HIS A 334 7.85 1.66 -21.43
CA HIS A 334 7.01 2.17 -22.51
C HIS A 334 6.33 0.98 -23.21
N MET A 335 5.02 0.87 -23.06
CA MET A 335 4.27 -0.32 -23.50
C MET A 335 2.93 0.08 -24.13
N ASP A 336 2.52 -0.66 -25.14
CA ASP A 336 1.12 -0.77 -25.55
C ASP A 336 0.55 -2.05 -24.95
N LEU A 337 -0.40 -1.91 -24.04
CA LEU A 337 -1.01 -3.03 -23.31
C LEU A 337 -2.31 -3.53 -23.96
N GLU A 338 -2.58 -3.11 -25.20
CA GLU A 338 -3.76 -3.48 -25.99
C GLU A 338 -5.06 -3.21 -25.20
N PRO A 339 -5.30 -1.96 -24.77
CA PRO A 339 -6.43 -1.64 -23.90
C PRO A 339 -7.80 -1.92 -24.54
N TRP A 340 -7.87 -1.92 -25.87
CA TRP A 340 -9.07 -2.27 -26.63
C TRP A 340 -9.50 -3.74 -26.46
N SER A 341 -8.60 -4.60 -25.98
CA SER A 341 -8.88 -6.02 -25.68
C SER A 341 -9.69 -6.23 -24.39
N VAL A 342 -9.91 -5.19 -23.59
CA VAL A 342 -10.66 -5.27 -22.33
C VAL A 342 -11.96 -4.44 -22.34
N PRO A 343 -12.91 -4.73 -21.44
CA PRO A 343 -14.07 -3.87 -21.23
C PRO A 343 -13.67 -2.41 -20.96
N GLU A 344 -14.47 -1.46 -21.48
CA GLU A 344 -14.19 -0.02 -21.39
C GLU A 344 -13.92 0.45 -19.96
N VAL A 345 -14.67 -0.09 -18.98
CA VAL A 345 -14.51 0.22 -17.56
C VAL A 345 -13.14 -0.16 -16.99
N LEU A 346 -12.41 -1.10 -17.62
CA LEU A 346 -11.09 -1.56 -17.19
C LEU A 346 -9.94 -0.96 -18.00
N ARG A 347 -10.21 -0.26 -19.11
CA ARG A 347 -9.17 0.38 -19.93
C ARG A 347 -8.21 1.27 -19.15
N PRO A 348 -8.64 2.02 -18.10
CA PRO A 348 -7.71 2.83 -17.32
C PRO A 348 -6.55 2.03 -16.69
N LEU A 349 -6.71 0.72 -16.45
CA LEU A 349 -5.63 -0.14 -15.95
C LEU A 349 -4.51 -0.37 -16.97
N TYR A 350 -4.79 -0.14 -18.25
CA TYR A 350 -3.90 -0.42 -19.38
C TYR A 350 -3.51 0.86 -20.15
N GLU A 351 -4.27 1.94 -19.99
CA GLU A 351 -4.05 3.25 -20.64
C GLU A 351 -3.45 4.30 -19.69
N SER A 352 -3.29 3.99 -18.40
CA SER A 352 -2.75 4.95 -17.42
C SER A 352 -1.24 4.78 -17.22
N SER A 353 -0.47 5.78 -17.66
CA SER A 353 0.96 5.89 -17.38
C SER A 353 1.25 5.96 -15.88
N THR A 354 0.33 6.50 -15.06
CA THR A 354 0.44 6.51 -13.59
C THR A 354 0.41 5.09 -13.03
N VAL A 355 -0.53 4.26 -13.50
CA VAL A 355 -0.65 2.86 -13.07
C VAL A 355 0.61 2.07 -13.46
N LEU A 356 1.10 2.27 -14.69
CA LEU A 356 2.36 1.68 -15.16
C LEU A 356 3.54 2.09 -14.27
N ALA A 357 3.69 3.39 -14.00
CA ALA A 357 4.77 3.94 -13.18
C ALA A 357 4.78 3.30 -11.78
N GLN A 358 3.61 3.13 -11.16
CA GLN A 358 3.51 2.59 -9.81
C GLN A 358 3.80 1.09 -9.73
N LYS A 359 3.21 0.31 -10.65
CA LYS A 359 3.31 -1.14 -10.63
C LYS A 359 4.67 -1.66 -11.09
N THR A 360 5.31 -0.96 -12.02
CA THR A 360 6.53 -1.45 -12.67
C THR A 360 7.73 -0.57 -12.32
N THR A 361 7.69 0.70 -12.70
CA THR A 361 8.86 1.59 -12.66
C THR A 361 9.32 1.90 -11.23
N MET A 362 8.37 2.27 -10.37
CA MET A 362 8.63 2.56 -8.95
C MET A 362 8.98 1.28 -8.19
N ALA A 363 8.28 0.17 -8.46
CA ALA A 363 8.56 -1.12 -7.85
C ALA A 363 10.01 -1.57 -8.06
N ALA A 364 10.56 -1.37 -9.26
CA ALA A 364 11.97 -1.64 -9.56
C ALA A 364 12.93 -0.83 -8.67
N LEU A 365 12.69 0.48 -8.52
CA LEU A 365 13.49 1.33 -7.64
C LEU A 365 13.34 0.96 -6.16
N ARG A 366 12.13 0.63 -5.70
CA ARG A 366 11.87 0.18 -4.32
C ARG A 366 12.68 -1.07 -4.01
N GLN A 367 12.62 -2.07 -4.88
CA GLN A 367 13.35 -3.33 -4.71
C GLN A 367 14.86 -3.09 -4.62
N LEU A 368 15.42 -2.29 -5.54
CA LEU A 368 16.85 -2.00 -5.55
C LEU A 368 17.31 -1.28 -4.28
N ARG A 369 16.52 -0.30 -3.79
CA ARG A 369 16.79 0.38 -2.53
C ARG A 369 16.68 -0.55 -1.33
N GLN A 370 15.70 -1.46 -1.33
CA GLN A 370 15.50 -2.45 -0.28
C GLN A 370 16.71 -3.39 -0.18
N ILE A 371 17.15 -3.95 -1.30
CA ILE A 371 18.35 -4.82 -1.35
C ILE A 371 19.59 -4.03 -0.92
N ALA A 372 19.77 -2.79 -1.39
CA ALA A 372 20.91 -1.95 -1.00
C ALA A 372 20.97 -1.73 0.53
N GLN A 373 19.82 -1.50 1.17
CA GLN A 373 19.75 -1.32 2.62
C GLN A 373 20.08 -2.60 3.37
N GLU A 374 19.53 -3.74 2.95
CA GLU A 374 19.82 -5.05 3.55
C GLU A 374 21.31 -5.39 3.52
N VAL A 375 21.98 -5.11 2.40
CA VAL A 375 23.43 -5.32 2.26
C VAL A 375 24.21 -4.40 3.21
N SER A 376 23.72 -3.17 3.45
CA SER A 376 24.38 -2.19 4.33
C SER A 376 24.14 -2.42 5.84
N GLN A 377 23.01 -3.04 6.21
CA GLN A 377 22.57 -3.22 7.60
C GLN A 377 22.63 -4.70 8.02
N SER A 378 23.82 -5.29 8.02
CA SER A 378 23.98 -6.74 8.25
C SER A 378 23.76 -7.24 9.68
N ASN A 379 23.43 -6.41 10.69
CA ASN A 379 23.56 -6.83 12.09
C ASN A 379 22.48 -6.39 13.12
N LEU A 380 21.32 -5.84 12.74
CA LEU A 380 20.32 -5.41 13.75
C LEU A 380 18.86 -5.65 13.30
N THR A 381 18.37 -6.87 13.46
CA THR A 381 16.94 -7.11 13.69
C THR A 381 16.77 -8.05 14.88
N ASN A 382 16.02 -7.61 15.89
CA ASN A 382 15.80 -8.31 17.17
C ASN A 382 14.97 -9.61 17.06
N TRP A 383 14.71 -10.13 15.85
CA TRP A 383 13.66 -11.13 15.60
C TRP A 383 14.07 -12.36 14.78
N GLY A 384 15.36 -12.70 14.73
CA GLY A 384 15.81 -14.05 14.33
C GLY A 384 15.70 -14.44 12.84
N ARG A 385 14.84 -13.80 12.00
CA ARG A 385 14.81 -14.03 10.54
C ARG A 385 15.48 -12.92 9.74
N ARG A 386 16.12 -13.32 8.64
CA ARG A 386 16.79 -12.41 7.69
C ARG A 386 15.74 -11.67 6.84
N PRO A 387 15.89 -10.36 6.58
CA PRO A 387 14.97 -9.58 5.73
C PRO A 387 14.65 -10.22 4.37
N ALA A 388 15.64 -10.88 3.74
CA ALA A 388 15.46 -11.59 2.49
C ALA A 388 14.41 -12.73 2.56
N ALA A 389 14.32 -13.46 3.68
CA ALA A 389 13.34 -14.52 3.85
C ALA A 389 11.91 -13.96 3.94
N LEU A 390 11.73 -12.82 4.61
CA LEU A 390 10.44 -12.13 4.72
C LEU A 390 9.99 -11.59 3.36
N ARG A 391 10.92 -11.07 2.55
CA ARG A 391 10.63 -10.69 1.15
C ARG A 391 10.23 -11.90 0.31
N ALA A 392 10.95 -13.02 0.44
CA ALA A 392 10.61 -14.26 -0.27
C ALA A 392 9.19 -14.73 0.08
N LEU A 393 8.80 -14.69 1.37
CA LEU A 393 7.44 -15.04 1.81
C LEU A 393 6.37 -14.12 1.20
N SER A 394 6.59 -12.80 1.21
CA SER A 394 5.69 -11.83 0.56
C SER A 394 5.54 -12.11 -0.94
N GLN A 395 6.64 -12.36 -1.64
CA GLN A 395 6.61 -12.71 -3.07
C GLN A 395 5.87 -14.03 -3.32
N ARG A 396 6.08 -15.05 -2.48
CA ARG A 396 5.35 -16.33 -2.58
C ARG A 396 3.84 -16.17 -2.36
N LEU A 397 3.41 -15.35 -1.40
CA LEU A 397 1.99 -15.01 -1.19
C LEU A 397 1.39 -14.33 -2.41
N SER A 398 2.01 -13.25 -2.89
CA SER A 398 1.50 -12.51 -4.06
C SER A 398 1.48 -13.36 -5.32
N ARG A 399 2.52 -14.17 -5.54
CA ARG A 399 2.60 -15.08 -6.68
C ARG A 399 1.51 -16.15 -6.63
N GLY A 400 1.35 -16.85 -5.50
CA GLY A 400 0.30 -17.88 -5.38
C GLY A 400 -1.11 -17.31 -5.57
N PHE A 401 -1.37 -16.11 -5.03
CA PHE A 401 -2.63 -15.40 -5.26
C PHE A 401 -2.85 -15.09 -6.75
N ASN A 402 -1.82 -14.59 -7.45
CA ASN A 402 -1.87 -14.30 -8.88
C ASN A 402 -2.08 -15.57 -9.74
N GLU A 403 -1.41 -16.67 -9.40
CA GLU A 403 -1.59 -17.98 -10.06
C GLU A 403 -3.03 -18.49 -9.91
N ALA A 404 -3.58 -18.44 -8.69
CA ALA A 404 -4.96 -18.85 -8.43
C ALA A 404 -5.99 -17.94 -9.13
N LEU A 405 -5.74 -16.63 -9.15
CA LEU A 405 -6.58 -15.63 -9.81
C LEU A 405 -6.60 -15.79 -11.32
N ASN A 406 -5.49 -16.17 -11.96
CA ASN A 406 -5.43 -16.36 -13.41
C ASN A 406 -5.87 -17.77 -13.81
N GLY A 407 -5.40 -18.81 -13.12
CA GLY A 407 -5.82 -20.18 -13.33
C GLY A 407 -5.38 -20.78 -14.66
N PHE A 408 -4.10 -20.64 -14.99
CA PHE A 408 -3.59 -21.13 -16.28
C PHE A 408 -3.53 -22.67 -16.34
N THR A 409 -3.83 -23.22 -17.51
CA THR A 409 -3.96 -24.67 -17.73
C THR A 409 -2.62 -25.41 -17.73
N ASP A 410 -1.54 -24.73 -18.12
CA ASP A 410 -0.15 -25.22 -18.03
C ASP A 410 0.34 -25.38 -16.58
N GLU A 411 -0.24 -24.64 -15.63
CA GLU A 411 -0.06 -24.83 -14.19
C GLU A 411 -1.01 -25.89 -13.59
N GLY A 412 -1.80 -26.58 -14.43
CA GLY A 412 -2.70 -27.65 -14.00
C GLY A 412 -4.06 -27.19 -13.49
N TRP A 413 -4.42 -25.91 -13.67
CA TRP A 413 -5.77 -25.42 -13.34
C TRP A 413 -6.79 -25.79 -14.42
N SER A 414 -7.99 -26.13 -13.99
CA SER A 414 -9.12 -26.44 -14.86
C SER A 414 -10.42 -25.84 -14.31
N VAL A 415 -11.29 -25.35 -15.19
CA VAL A 415 -12.59 -24.77 -14.82
C VAL A 415 -13.59 -25.89 -14.53
N MET A 416 -14.26 -25.83 -13.37
CA MET A 416 -15.39 -26.71 -13.07
C MET A 416 -16.67 -26.17 -13.72
N GLY A 417 -17.55 -27.08 -14.15
CA GLY A 417 -18.88 -26.75 -14.69
C GLY A 417 -19.68 -25.90 -13.71
N ASN A 418 -20.45 -24.94 -14.24
CA ASN A 418 -21.14 -23.97 -13.41
C ASN A 418 -22.49 -24.48 -12.89
N ASP A 419 -22.93 -23.99 -11.73
CA ASP A 419 -24.20 -24.38 -11.09
C ASP A 419 -25.45 -23.69 -11.72
N GLY A 420 -25.24 -22.92 -12.80
CA GLY A 420 -26.25 -22.11 -13.48
C GLY A 420 -26.17 -20.62 -13.13
N MET A 421 -25.29 -20.20 -12.21
CA MET A 421 -25.07 -18.79 -11.82
C MET A 421 -23.61 -18.36 -12.09
N ASP A 422 -23.38 -17.47 -13.06
CA ASP A 422 -22.05 -17.04 -13.54
C ASP A 422 -21.32 -16.01 -12.66
N ASP A 423 -21.63 -15.93 -11.36
CA ASP A 423 -21.09 -14.92 -10.45
C ASP A 423 -19.76 -15.30 -9.75
N VAL A 424 -19.53 -16.61 -9.54
CA VAL A 424 -18.30 -17.15 -8.92
C VAL A 424 -17.69 -18.23 -9.79
N THR A 425 -16.45 -18.04 -10.21
CA THR A 425 -15.70 -19.05 -11.00
C THR A 425 -14.98 -20.01 -10.06
N ILE A 426 -15.11 -21.31 -10.32
CA ILE A 426 -14.40 -22.37 -9.60
C ILE A 426 -13.34 -22.99 -10.51
N LEU A 427 -12.11 -22.99 -10.02
CA LEU A 427 -10.97 -23.66 -10.63
C LEU A 427 -10.48 -24.78 -9.73
N VAL A 428 -10.06 -25.89 -10.32
CA VAL A 428 -9.44 -27.01 -9.61
C VAL A 428 -8.06 -27.28 -10.18
N ASN A 429 -7.11 -27.49 -9.28
CA ASN A 429 -5.75 -27.90 -9.58
C ASN A 429 -5.45 -29.22 -8.87
N SER A 430 -5.24 -30.27 -9.64
CA SER A 430 -4.86 -31.60 -9.13
C SER A 430 -3.40 -31.95 -9.43
N SER A 431 -2.58 -30.95 -9.81
CA SER A 431 -1.20 -31.18 -10.20
C SER A 431 -0.32 -31.57 -9.00
N PRO A 432 0.51 -32.62 -9.11
CA PRO A 432 1.37 -33.07 -8.03
C PRO A 432 2.42 -32.03 -7.62
N GLU A 433 2.78 -31.07 -8.48
CA GLU A 433 3.76 -30.02 -8.21
C GLU A 433 3.25 -29.00 -7.17
N LYS A 434 1.98 -28.56 -7.27
CA LYS A 434 1.34 -27.76 -6.19
C LYS A 434 1.13 -28.55 -4.91
N LEU A 435 1.05 -29.88 -5.01
CA LEU A 435 0.77 -30.79 -3.90
C LEU A 435 2.04 -31.34 -3.22
N MET A 436 3.22 -31.22 -3.84
CA MET A 436 4.50 -31.69 -3.28
C MET A 436 4.88 -30.96 -2.00
N GLY A 437 4.40 -29.72 -1.81
CA GLY A 437 4.55 -29.00 -0.54
C GLY A 437 3.57 -29.44 0.54
N LEU A 438 2.37 -29.94 0.16
CA LEU A 438 1.31 -30.34 1.10
C LEU A 438 1.47 -31.78 1.62
N ASN A 439 2.27 -32.60 0.96
CA ASN A 439 2.50 -34.00 1.31
C ASN A 439 3.84 -34.20 2.04
N LEU A 440 3.87 -33.96 3.35
CA LEU A 440 4.95 -34.46 4.21
C LEU A 440 4.59 -35.86 4.74
N SER A 441 5.47 -36.82 4.49
CA SER A 441 5.36 -38.19 5.01
C SER A 441 5.75 -38.22 6.50
N PHE A 442 4.85 -38.70 7.35
CA PHE A 442 5.12 -38.94 8.78
C PHE A 442 5.43 -40.41 9.06
N SER A 443 6.30 -40.65 10.05
CA SER A 443 6.84 -41.94 10.46
C SER A 443 5.84 -42.95 11.05
N ASN A 444 4.52 -42.67 11.05
CA ASN A 444 3.49 -43.50 11.69
C ASN A 444 2.45 -44.11 10.72
N GLY A 445 2.72 -44.17 9.42
CA GLY A 445 2.04 -45.11 8.52
C GLY A 445 0.59 -44.80 8.10
N PHE A 446 0.07 -43.59 8.34
CA PHE A 446 -1.21 -43.15 7.78
C PHE A 446 -1.06 -41.82 7.03
N SER A 447 -1.56 -41.79 5.79
CA SER A 447 -1.49 -40.65 4.87
C SER A 447 -2.84 -39.92 4.86
N ALA A 448 -2.89 -38.66 5.27
CA ALA A 448 -4.03 -37.79 4.99
C ALA A 448 -3.72 -37.02 3.70
N VAL A 449 -4.52 -37.24 2.65
CA VAL A 449 -4.17 -36.99 1.25
C VAL A 449 -5.10 -35.92 0.67
N SER A 450 -4.91 -34.66 1.06
CA SER A 450 -5.41 -33.55 0.22
C SER A 450 -4.62 -33.62 -1.08
N ASN A 451 -5.29 -33.99 -2.18
CA ASN A 451 -4.68 -34.23 -3.49
C ASN A 451 -5.16 -33.25 -4.56
N ALA A 452 -5.86 -32.19 -4.16
CA ALA A 452 -6.24 -31.11 -5.04
C ALA A 452 -6.43 -29.80 -4.27
N VAL A 453 -6.29 -28.69 -4.99
CA VAL A 453 -6.57 -27.33 -4.53
C VAL A 453 -7.69 -26.76 -5.39
N LEU A 454 -8.67 -26.14 -4.75
CA LEU A 454 -9.79 -25.47 -5.39
C LEU A 454 -9.65 -23.97 -5.16
N CYS A 455 -9.79 -23.16 -6.20
CA CYS A 455 -9.86 -21.71 -6.11
C CYS A 455 -11.27 -21.24 -6.48
N ALA A 456 -11.90 -20.50 -5.58
CA ALA A 456 -13.13 -19.76 -5.85
C ALA A 456 -12.80 -18.27 -6.01
N LYS A 457 -13.13 -17.70 -7.17
CA LYS A 457 -12.78 -16.31 -7.51
C LYS A 457 -13.93 -15.56 -8.14
N ALA A 458 -13.97 -14.25 -7.87
CA ALA A 458 -14.97 -13.34 -8.39
C ALA A 458 -14.39 -11.92 -8.49
N SER A 459 -14.98 -11.09 -9.35
CA SER A 459 -14.67 -9.66 -9.44
C SER A 459 -15.95 -8.84 -9.41
N MET A 460 -15.91 -7.68 -8.77
CA MET A 460 -17.01 -6.72 -8.76
C MET A 460 -16.50 -5.29 -8.95
N LEU A 461 -17.38 -4.42 -9.44
CA LEU A 461 -17.12 -2.98 -9.52
C LEU A 461 -17.66 -2.30 -8.25
N LEU A 462 -16.81 -1.47 -7.63
CA LEU A 462 -17.14 -0.62 -6.50
C LEU A 462 -17.27 0.82 -6.98
N GLN A 463 -18.23 1.55 -6.41
CA GLN A 463 -18.49 2.95 -6.73
C GLN A 463 -18.43 3.82 -5.48
N ASN A 464 -17.65 4.89 -5.57
CA ASN A 464 -17.37 5.87 -4.54
C ASN A 464 -16.85 5.26 -3.23
N VAL A 465 -16.06 4.18 -3.30
CA VAL A 465 -15.45 3.60 -2.09
C VAL A 465 -13.93 3.74 -2.18
N PRO A 466 -13.30 4.47 -1.24
CA PRO A 466 -11.84 4.55 -1.17
C PRO A 466 -11.22 3.16 -0.90
N PRO A 467 -10.30 2.67 -1.77
CA PRO A 467 -9.71 1.34 -1.62
C PRO A 467 -9.05 1.10 -0.26
N ALA A 468 -8.27 2.07 0.24
CA ALA A 468 -7.56 1.97 1.51
C ALA A 468 -8.51 1.79 2.72
N ILE A 469 -9.64 2.51 2.74
CA ILE A 469 -10.62 2.44 3.82
C ILE A 469 -11.31 1.09 3.83
N LEU A 470 -11.76 0.61 2.67
CA LEU A 470 -12.40 -0.70 2.58
C LEU A 470 -11.41 -1.81 2.95
N LEU A 471 -10.17 -1.73 2.49
CA LEU A 471 -9.15 -2.73 2.84
C LEU A 471 -8.85 -2.73 4.34
N ARG A 472 -8.74 -1.54 4.96
CA ARG A 472 -8.56 -1.41 6.41
C ARG A 472 -9.72 -2.05 7.18
N PHE A 473 -10.96 -1.79 6.74
CA PHE A 473 -12.13 -2.45 7.33
C PHE A 473 -12.04 -3.97 7.21
N LEU A 474 -11.72 -4.51 6.03
CA LEU A 474 -11.62 -5.96 5.83
C LEU A 474 -10.52 -6.58 6.70
N ARG A 475 -9.41 -5.88 6.89
CA ARG A 475 -8.32 -6.29 7.77
C ARG A 475 -8.73 -6.30 9.24
N GLU A 476 -9.38 -5.23 9.72
CA GLU A 476 -9.69 -5.02 11.15
C GLU A 476 -10.95 -5.76 11.59
N HIS A 477 -11.90 -5.99 10.68
CA HIS A 477 -13.21 -6.61 10.96
C HIS A 477 -13.37 -7.96 10.28
N ARG A 478 -12.36 -8.84 10.36
CA ARG A 478 -12.41 -10.19 9.74
C ARG A 478 -13.65 -10.99 10.13
N SER A 479 -14.11 -10.88 11.38
CA SER A 479 -15.29 -11.59 11.88
C SER A 479 -16.62 -11.17 11.23
N GLU A 480 -16.67 -10.01 10.58
CA GLU A 480 -17.89 -9.50 9.91
C GLU A 480 -18.12 -10.11 8.52
N TRP A 481 -17.07 -10.68 7.92
CA TRP A 481 -17.14 -11.23 6.56
C TRP A 481 -16.61 -12.66 6.44
N ALA A 482 -15.71 -13.10 7.33
CA ALA A 482 -15.17 -14.46 7.30
C ALA A 482 -16.03 -15.43 8.12
N ASP A 483 -16.20 -16.64 7.62
CA ASP A 483 -16.83 -17.75 8.33
C ASP A 483 -15.73 -18.58 8.98
N ASN A 484 -15.66 -18.51 10.31
CA ASN A 484 -14.64 -19.19 11.09
C ASN A 484 -14.62 -20.71 10.85
N ASN A 485 -15.77 -21.34 10.55
CA ASN A 485 -15.81 -22.77 10.28
C ASN A 485 -15.13 -23.11 8.95
N ILE A 486 -15.31 -22.24 7.95
CA ILE A 486 -14.74 -22.41 6.61
C ILE A 486 -13.25 -22.10 6.63
N ASP A 487 -12.84 -21.02 7.30
CA ASP A 487 -11.41 -20.71 7.47
C ASP A 487 -10.70 -21.81 8.27
N ALA A 488 -11.33 -22.35 9.32
CA ALA A 488 -10.82 -23.48 10.08
C ALA A 488 -10.74 -24.75 9.23
N TYR A 489 -11.73 -25.03 8.37
CA TYR A 489 -11.67 -26.11 7.39
C TYR A 489 -10.48 -25.92 6.44
N SER A 490 -10.31 -24.73 5.84
CA SER A 490 -9.19 -24.43 4.93
C SER A 490 -7.83 -24.61 5.60
N ALA A 491 -7.68 -24.18 6.85
CA ALA A 491 -6.45 -24.35 7.61
C ALA A 491 -6.23 -25.82 8.04
N ALA A 492 -7.30 -26.54 8.40
CA ALA A 492 -7.23 -27.96 8.77
C ALA A 492 -6.88 -28.85 7.57
N ALA A 493 -7.41 -28.55 6.38
CA ALA A 493 -7.15 -29.30 5.16
C ALA A 493 -5.67 -29.28 4.71
N ILE A 494 -4.90 -28.29 5.19
CA ILE A 494 -3.45 -28.15 4.98
C ILE A 494 -2.64 -28.88 6.08
N LYS A 495 -3.23 -29.09 7.27
CA LYS A 495 -2.58 -29.79 8.38
C LYS A 495 -2.88 -31.30 8.32
N VAL A 496 -1.89 -32.08 7.91
CA VAL A 496 -1.92 -33.55 7.86
C VAL A 496 -2.25 -34.15 9.24
N GLY A 497 -3.48 -34.63 9.44
CA GLY A 497 -3.90 -35.48 10.57
C GLY A 497 -5.41 -35.39 10.89
N PRO A 498 -6.06 -36.51 11.27
CA PRO A 498 -7.52 -36.61 11.26
C PRO A 498 -8.14 -35.77 12.38
N CYS A 499 -9.06 -34.88 12.02
CA CYS A 499 -10.14 -34.48 12.91
C CYS A 499 -11.42 -34.46 12.10
N SER A 500 -12.27 -35.42 12.41
CA SER A 500 -13.59 -35.68 11.85
C SER A 500 -14.43 -34.40 11.78
N LEU A 501 -15.07 -34.20 10.63
CA LEU A 501 -16.27 -33.37 10.53
C LEU A 501 -17.31 -33.85 11.55
N LEU A 502 -17.67 -32.99 12.50
CA LEU A 502 -18.92 -33.10 13.25
C LEU A 502 -19.45 -31.69 13.51
N GLY A 503 -20.65 -31.43 12.98
CA GLY A 503 -21.24 -30.10 12.92
C GLY A 503 -21.92 -29.62 14.20
N SER A 504 -22.30 -28.34 14.18
CA SER A 504 -23.15 -27.60 15.14
C SER A 504 -22.43 -27.29 16.47
N ARG A 505 -22.32 -26.05 17.00
CA ARG A 505 -23.18 -24.85 16.99
C ARG A 505 -22.37 -23.58 17.25
N VAL A 506 -23.00 -22.45 16.94
CA VAL A 506 -22.65 -21.03 17.18
C VAL A 506 -21.91 -20.80 18.51
N GLY A 507 -20.71 -20.22 18.41
CA GLY A 507 -19.96 -19.62 19.51
C GLY A 507 -19.07 -18.50 18.97
N SER A 508 -19.24 -17.28 19.52
CA SER A 508 -18.41 -16.11 19.22
C SER A 508 -17.14 -16.15 20.06
N TYR A 509 -15.97 -15.88 19.47
CA TYR A 509 -14.68 -15.77 20.18
C TYR A 509 -14.07 -14.38 20.12
N GLY A 510 -13.36 -14.06 21.20
CA GLY A 510 -12.60 -12.83 21.39
C GLY A 510 -11.08 -13.07 21.29
N GLY A 511 -10.38 -12.05 20.81
CA GLY A 511 -8.91 -11.97 20.80
C GLY A 511 -8.27 -12.36 19.47
N GLN A 512 -7.98 -11.38 18.61
CA GLN A 512 -6.98 -11.53 17.54
C GLN A 512 -5.63 -11.00 18.06
N VAL A 513 -4.57 -11.80 17.97
CA VAL A 513 -3.21 -11.32 18.26
C VAL A 513 -2.49 -11.12 16.93
N ILE A 514 -2.19 -9.86 16.60
CA ILE A 514 -1.44 -9.47 15.41
C ILE A 514 0.04 -9.35 15.78
N LEU A 515 0.88 -10.13 15.11
CA LEU A 515 2.34 -10.12 15.27
C LEU A 515 2.99 -9.56 13.99
N PRO A 516 3.42 -8.28 13.96
CA PRO A 516 4.07 -7.71 12.79
C PRO A 516 5.46 -8.35 12.55
N LEU A 517 5.71 -8.84 11.33
CA LEU A 517 6.97 -9.49 10.93
C LEU A 517 7.92 -8.56 10.17
N ALA A 518 7.41 -7.79 9.21
CA ALA A 518 8.22 -6.93 8.34
C ALA A 518 7.46 -5.68 7.89
N HIS A 519 8.19 -4.59 7.69
CA HIS A 519 7.69 -3.37 7.04
C HIS A 519 8.66 -2.96 5.92
N THR A 520 8.14 -2.50 4.78
CA THR A 520 8.95 -1.89 3.73
C THR A 520 9.41 -0.48 4.12
N ILE A 521 10.41 0.05 3.39
CA ILE A 521 11.13 1.30 3.67
C ILE A 521 10.21 2.53 3.80
N GLU A 522 9.01 2.48 3.22
CA GLU A 522 8.02 3.56 3.20
C GLU A 522 6.69 3.18 3.91
N HIS A 523 6.66 2.05 4.64
CA HIS A 523 5.45 1.50 5.30
C HIS A 523 4.26 1.23 4.36
N GLU A 524 4.48 1.19 3.05
CA GLU A 524 3.45 0.86 2.07
C GLU A 524 2.96 -0.58 2.18
N GLU A 525 3.85 -1.47 2.64
CA GLU A 525 3.56 -2.89 2.79
C GLU A 525 4.09 -3.40 4.12
N PHE A 526 3.31 -4.28 4.72
CA PHE A 526 3.73 -5.01 5.89
C PHE A 526 3.21 -6.44 5.88
N LEU A 527 4.05 -7.31 6.44
CA LEU A 527 3.80 -8.73 6.60
C LEU A 527 3.56 -8.99 8.09
N GLU A 528 2.48 -9.67 8.43
CA GLU A 528 2.07 -9.95 9.81
C GLU A 528 1.59 -11.39 9.96
N VAL A 529 1.65 -11.91 11.18
CA VAL A 529 1.06 -13.19 11.56
C VAL A 529 -0.12 -12.93 12.46
N ILE A 530 -1.29 -13.43 12.06
CA ILE A 530 -2.51 -13.37 12.86
C ILE A 530 -2.66 -14.71 13.56
N LYS A 531 -2.73 -14.68 14.89
CA LYS A 531 -3.15 -15.82 15.70
C LYS A 531 -4.66 -15.68 15.97
N LEU A 532 -5.41 -16.71 15.62
CA LEU A 532 -6.84 -16.84 15.87
C LEU A 532 -7.03 -17.90 16.95
N GLU A 533 -7.47 -17.46 18.13
CA GLU A 533 -7.70 -18.33 19.29
C GLU A 533 -9.09 -18.98 19.20
N GLY A 534 -9.15 -20.31 19.29
CA GLY A 534 -10.42 -21.02 19.48
C GLY A 534 -10.60 -21.31 20.96
N MET A 535 -11.72 -20.92 21.59
CA MET A 535 -12.03 -21.48 22.91
C MET A 535 -12.67 -22.86 22.74
N GLY A 536 -12.42 -23.77 23.68
CA GLY A 536 -13.21 -24.98 23.85
C GLY A 536 -14.24 -24.74 24.94
N HIS A 537 -15.53 -24.78 24.62
CA HIS A 537 -16.60 -24.77 25.62
C HIS A 537 -17.54 -25.96 25.41
N SER A 538 -17.07 -27.16 25.74
CA SER A 538 -17.93 -28.25 26.23
C SER A 538 -17.10 -29.16 27.17
N PRO A 539 -17.69 -29.73 28.24
CA PRO A 539 -16.98 -30.63 29.16
C PRO A 539 -16.89 -32.08 28.68
N GLU A 540 -17.43 -32.42 27.49
CA GLU A 540 -17.62 -33.83 27.09
C GLU A 540 -16.80 -34.31 25.88
N ASP A 541 -16.08 -33.43 25.16
CA ASP A 541 -15.13 -33.86 24.13
C ASP A 541 -13.75 -33.25 24.37
N ALA A 542 -12.78 -34.09 24.73
CA ALA A 542 -11.39 -33.73 24.98
C ALA A 542 -10.62 -33.41 23.68
N ILE A 543 -11.09 -32.43 22.89
CA ILE A 543 -10.36 -31.91 21.73
C ILE A 543 -9.77 -30.56 22.14
N MET A 544 -8.44 -30.53 22.25
CA MET A 544 -7.66 -29.31 22.51
C MET A 544 -8.07 -28.18 21.57
N PRO A 545 -8.33 -26.95 22.07
CA PRO A 545 -8.46 -25.78 21.20
C PRO A 545 -7.18 -25.63 20.38
N ARG A 546 -7.29 -25.63 19.05
CA ARG A 546 -6.16 -25.46 18.14
C ARG A 546 -6.12 -24.03 17.64
N ASP A 547 -5.06 -23.32 18.01
CA ASP A 547 -4.75 -22.00 17.46
C ASP A 547 -4.55 -22.10 15.93
N MET A 548 -5.21 -21.21 15.19
CA MET A 548 -5.00 -21.04 13.76
C MET A 548 -4.08 -19.84 13.53
N PHE A 549 -3.10 -20.01 12.64
CA PHE A 549 -2.16 -18.96 12.29
C PHE A 549 -2.33 -18.60 10.81
N LEU A 550 -2.44 -17.32 10.51
CA LEU A 550 -2.46 -16.79 9.15
C LEU A 550 -1.24 -15.90 8.93
N LEU A 551 -0.50 -16.13 7.85
CA LEU A 551 0.46 -15.16 7.35
C LEU A 551 -0.30 -14.18 6.46
N GLN A 552 -0.23 -12.88 6.74
CA GLN A 552 -0.98 -11.84 6.06
C GLN A 552 -0.06 -10.75 5.51
N LEU A 553 -0.23 -10.44 4.22
CA LEU A 553 0.40 -9.36 3.49
C LEU A 553 -0.64 -8.27 3.24
N CYS A 554 -0.34 -7.06 3.70
CA CYS A 554 -1.15 -5.86 3.46
C CYS A 554 -0.36 -4.86 2.61
N SER A 555 -1.01 -4.25 1.62
CA SER A 555 -0.45 -3.22 0.74
C SER A 555 -1.48 -2.13 0.47
N GLY A 556 -1.04 -0.88 0.28
CA GLY A 556 -1.90 0.21 -0.20
C GLY A 556 -2.87 0.76 0.84
N MET A 557 -2.44 0.84 2.10
CA MET A 557 -3.25 1.33 3.22
C MET A 557 -3.22 2.85 3.44
N ASP A 558 -2.36 3.58 2.72
CA ASP A 558 -2.32 5.05 2.78
C ASP A 558 -3.35 5.66 1.83
N GLU A 559 -4.28 6.45 2.37
CA GLU A 559 -5.29 7.19 1.61
C GLU A 559 -4.67 8.23 0.66
N ASN A 560 -3.45 8.70 0.95
CA ASN A 560 -2.75 9.70 0.14
C ASN A 560 -1.96 9.08 -1.03
N ALA A 561 -1.86 7.75 -1.10
CA ALA A 561 -1.16 7.06 -2.18
C ALA A 561 -2.08 6.97 -3.42
N ILE A 562 -2.13 8.07 -4.19
CA ILE A 562 -2.96 8.21 -5.39
C ILE A 562 -2.64 7.09 -6.38
N GLY A 563 -3.58 6.20 -6.72
CA GLY A 563 -3.43 5.20 -7.79
C GLY A 563 -2.87 3.84 -7.37
N THR A 564 -2.46 3.67 -6.11
CA THR A 564 -1.91 2.38 -5.66
C THR A 564 -3.00 1.32 -5.46
N CYS A 565 -2.69 0.09 -5.86
CA CYS A 565 -3.51 -1.09 -5.57
C CYS A 565 -3.53 -1.38 -4.06
N ALA A 566 -4.70 -1.61 -3.50
CA ALA A 566 -4.89 -2.03 -2.11
C ALA A 566 -5.07 -3.56 -2.07
N GLU A 567 -4.23 -4.27 -1.33
CA GLU A 567 -4.23 -5.74 -1.28
C GLU A 567 -4.19 -6.26 0.15
N LEU A 568 -5.01 -7.27 0.42
CA LEU A 568 -5.04 -8.02 1.68
C LEU A 568 -5.00 -9.50 1.30
N ILE A 569 -3.80 -10.09 1.34
CA ILE A 569 -3.55 -11.47 0.94
C ILE A 569 -3.09 -12.24 2.17
N PHE A 570 -3.71 -13.35 2.47
CA PHE A 570 -3.34 -14.19 3.61
C PHE A 570 -3.30 -15.66 3.24
N ALA A 571 -2.46 -16.44 3.93
CA ALA A 571 -2.44 -17.88 3.81
C ALA A 571 -2.34 -18.51 5.20
N PRO A 572 -3.04 -19.62 5.45
CA PRO A 572 -2.84 -20.41 6.66
C PRO A 572 -1.42 -20.98 6.73
N ILE A 573 -0.84 -20.93 7.93
CA ILE A 573 0.51 -21.40 8.23
C ILE A 573 0.47 -22.31 9.46
N ASP A 574 1.47 -23.19 9.58
CA ASP A 574 1.66 -23.95 10.80
C ASP A 574 2.43 -23.14 11.85
N ALA A 575 2.26 -23.51 13.13
CA ALA A 575 2.98 -22.92 14.25
C ALA A 575 4.50 -23.06 14.11
N SER A 576 4.97 -24.08 13.36
CA SER A 576 6.40 -24.24 13.02
C SER A 576 6.95 -23.16 12.07
N PHE A 577 6.07 -22.49 11.30
CA PHE A 577 6.41 -21.41 10.36
C PHE A 577 7.65 -21.73 9.50
N ALA A 578 7.67 -22.89 8.84
CA ALA A 578 8.78 -23.29 7.96
C ALA A 578 8.83 -22.42 6.69
N ASP A 579 10.03 -21.97 6.30
CA ASP A 579 10.22 -21.04 5.17
C ASP A 579 9.79 -21.64 3.82
N ASP A 580 9.75 -22.97 3.69
CA ASP A 580 9.40 -23.71 2.47
C ASP A 580 7.99 -24.32 2.50
N ALA A 581 7.19 -24.05 3.54
CA ALA A 581 5.83 -24.60 3.64
C ALA A 581 4.96 -24.11 2.47
N PRO A 582 4.08 -24.95 1.89
CA PRO A 582 3.13 -24.52 0.87
C PRO A 582 2.20 -23.47 1.44
N LEU A 583 1.90 -22.45 0.64
CA LEU A 583 0.94 -21.42 0.99
C LEU A 583 -0.26 -21.60 0.05
N LEU A 584 -1.48 -21.42 0.58
CA LEU A 584 -2.70 -21.27 -0.20
C LEU A 584 -3.22 -19.84 -0.04
N PRO A 585 -2.69 -18.88 -0.82
CA PRO A 585 -3.05 -17.47 -0.67
C PRO A 585 -4.52 -17.20 -1.01
N SER A 586 -5.20 -16.52 -0.11
CA SER A 586 -6.58 -16.07 -0.26
C SER A 586 -6.69 -14.61 0.11
N GLY A 587 -7.70 -13.91 -0.41
CA GLY A 587 -8.00 -12.55 0.02
C GLY A 587 -8.50 -11.64 -1.09
N PHE A 588 -8.09 -10.38 -1.01
CA PHE A 588 -8.72 -9.26 -1.71
C PHE A 588 -7.70 -8.38 -2.41
N ARG A 589 -8.08 -7.90 -3.59
CA ARG A 589 -7.36 -6.88 -4.36
C ARG A 589 -8.33 -5.82 -4.82
N ILE A 590 -8.08 -4.56 -4.50
CA ILE A 590 -8.90 -3.42 -4.92
C ILE A 590 -8.02 -2.46 -5.73
N ILE A 591 -8.36 -2.28 -7.01
CA ILE A 591 -7.63 -1.39 -7.91
C ILE A 591 -8.52 -0.21 -8.31
N PRO A 592 -8.11 1.04 -8.05
CA PRO A 592 -8.83 2.21 -8.55
C PRO A 592 -8.79 2.28 -10.08
N LEU A 593 -9.93 2.61 -10.69
CA LEU A 593 -10.10 2.73 -12.14
C LEU A 593 -10.08 4.20 -12.61
N ASP A 594 -10.26 5.17 -11.71
CA ASP A 594 -10.16 6.57 -12.08
C ASP A 594 -8.75 7.09 -11.84
N SER A 595 -8.08 7.48 -12.92
CA SER A 595 -7.08 8.54 -12.82
C SER A 595 -7.85 9.84 -12.57
N ALA A 596 -7.43 10.62 -11.58
CA ALA A 596 -7.93 11.98 -11.42
C ALA A 596 -7.87 12.67 -12.79
N LYS A 597 -9.03 13.00 -13.37
CA LYS A 597 -9.10 13.77 -14.61
C LYS A 597 -8.28 15.04 -14.39
N GLU A 598 -7.28 15.18 -15.23
CA GLU A 598 -6.17 16.12 -15.10
C GLU A 598 -6.64 17.55 -14.86
N ALA A 599 -5.90 18.27 -14.02
CA ALA A 599 -5.80 19.70 -14.16
C ALA A 599 -5.36 19.98 -15.61
N SER A 600 -6.15 20.81 -16.30
CA SER A 600 -5.93 21.33 -17.65
C SER A 600 -4.45 21.32 -18.10
N SER A 601 -4.22 20.79 -19.30
CA SER A 601 -2.94 20.85 -20.01
C SER A 601 -2.28 22.25 -19.94
N PRO A 602 -0.94 22.33 -19.88
CA PRO A 602 -0.23 23.63 -19.81
C PRO A 602 -0.30 24.44 -21.12
N ASN A 603 -0.92 23.91 -22.18
CA ASN A 603 -0.94 24.51 -23.52
C ASN A 603 -2.13 25.44 -23.81
N ARG A 604 -2.94 25.83 -22.81
CA ARG A 604 -3.95 26.90 -22.98
C ARG A 604 -3.41 28.29 -22.61
N THR A 605 -2.41 28.77 -23.35
CA THR A 605 -1.98 30.18 -23.30
C THR A 605 -3.06 31.15 -23.86
N LEU A 606 -4.11 30.62 -24.49
CA LEU A 606 -5.22 31.40 -25.06
C LEU A 606 -6.30 31.82 -24.05
N ASP A 607 -6.38 31.20 -22.86
CA ASP A 607 -7.43 31.51 -21.86
C ASP A 607 -6.98 32.55 -20.82
N LEU A 608 -5.70 32.92 -20.78
CA LEU A 608 -5.19 33.96 -19.86
C LEU A 608 -5.46 35.39 -20.38
N ALA A 609 -5.71 35.55 -21.68
CA ALA A 609 -6.02 36.85 -22.26
C ALA A 609 -7.47 37.31 -22.00
N SER A 610 -8.40 36.38 -21.77
CA SER A 610 -9.79 36.68 -21.38
C SER A 610 -9.89 37.12 -19.91
N ALA A 611 -8.90 36.78 -19.09
CA ALA A 611 -8.84 37.11 -17.66
C ALA A 611 -8.18 38.49 -17.36
N LEU A 612 -7.72 39.22 -18.39
CA LEU A 612 -7.00 40.49 -18.22
C LEU A 612 -7.81 41.74 -18.62
N GLU A 613 -9.12 41.64 -18.86
CA GLU A 613 -9.95 42.83 -19.00
C GLU A 613 -10.24 43.48 -17.64
N THR A 614 -9.50 44.58 -17.39
CA THR A 614 -9.59 45.45 -16.22
C THR A 614 -10.98 46.07 -16.03
N GLY A 615 -11.68 45.64 -14.97
CA GLY A 615 -12.82 46.34 -14.36
C GLY A 615 -12.58 46.58 -12.86
N PRO A 616 -13.14 47.66 -12.25
CA PRO A 616 -12.69 48.14 -10.95
C PRO A 616 -13.14 47.26 -9.77
N ALA A 617 -12.27 47.25 -8.76
CA ALA A 617 -12.21 46.32 -7.62
C ALA A 617 -13.49 46.19 -6.77
N GLY A 618 -13.85 44.94 -6.46
CA GLY A 618 -14.74 44.56 -5.37
C GLY A 618 -14.20 43.31 -4.65
N ASN A 619 -13.87 43.46 -3.37
CA ASN A 619 -13.36 42.40 -2.48
C ASN A 619 -14.23 41.14 -2.50
N LYS A 620 -13.69 40.00 -2.92
CA LYS A 620 -14.19 38.67 -2.54
C LYS A 620 -13.03 37.71 -2.25
N SER A 621 -13.07 37.15 -1.05
CA SER A 621 -12.14 36.19 -0.47
C SER A 621 -12.16 34.85 -1.23
N SER A 622 -10.97 34.29 -1.40
CA SER A 622 -10.66 33.00 -2.01
C SER A 622 -11.31 31.82 -1.28
N THR A 623 -12.42 31.30 -1.81
CA THR A 623 -12.91 29.95 -1.49
C THR A 623 -13.71 29.49 -2.69
N ASP A 624 -13.11 28.70 -3.58
CA ASP A 624 -13.81 27.85 -4.55
C ASP A 624 -12.78 26.89 -5.19
N TYR A 625 -12.44 25.83 -4.46
CA TYR A 625 -11.79 24.61 -4.97
C TYR A 625 -12.70 23.40 -4.71
N SER A 626 -13.99 23.50 -5.01
CA SER A 626 -14.91 22.38 -4.83
C SER A 626 -16.02 22.36 -5.89
N ALA A 627 -15.68 21.98 -7.11
CA ALA A 627 -16.66 21.57 -8.12
C ALA A 627 -16.01 20.79 -9.27
N ASN A 628 -15.50 19.59 -8.99
CA ASN A 628 -15.48 18.46 -9.95
C ASN A 628 -14.96 17.19 -9.27
N SER A 629 -15.76 16.61 -8.37
CA SER A 629 -15.50 15.26 -7.84
C SER A 629 -15.99 14.24 -8.86
N GLY A 630 -15.08 13.62 -9.62
CA GLY A 630 -15.40 12.41 -10.38
C GLY A 630 -15.89 11.30 -9.43
N CYS A 631 -16.83 10.47 -9.90
CA CYS A 631 -17.33 9.30 -9.18
C CYS A 631 -16.23 8.23 -9.15
N MET A 632 -15.59 8.02 -7.99
CA MET A 632 -14.45 7.10 -7.82
C MET A 632 -14.87 5.64 -8.07
N ARG A 633 -14.39 5.01 -9.13
CA ARG A 633 -14.63 3.61 -9.47
C ARG A 633 -13.42 2.78 -9.10
N SER A 634 -13.64 1.59 -8.58
CA SER A 634 -12.61 0.59 -8.34
C SER A 634 -13.09 -0.78 -8.78
N VAL A 635 -12.16 -1.66 -9.15
CA VAL A 635 -12.43 -3.08 -9.33
C VAL A 635 -11.91 -3.84 -8.13
N MET A 636 -12.77 -4.60 -7.49
CA MET A 636 -12.40 -5.50 -6.40
C MET A 636 -12.39 -6.93 -6.93
N THR A 637 -11.27 -7.63 -6.75
CA THR A 637 -11.11 -9.04 -7.06
C THR A 637 -10.95 -9.82 -5.77
N ILE A 638 -11.62 -10.96 -5.69
CA ILE A 638 -11.67 -11.86 -4.55
C ILE A 638 -11.20 -13.24 -5.04
N ALA A 639 -10.28 -13.87 -4.34
CA ALA A 639 -9.88 -15.26 -4.60
C ALA A 639 -9.62 -15.99 -3.29
N PHE A 640 -10.18 -17.19 -3.14
CA PHE A 640 -10.01 -18.05 -1.97
C PHE A 640 -9.64 -19.46 -2.40
N GLU A 641 -8.56 -19.99 -1.82
CA GLU A 641 -8.02 -21.31 -2.10
C GLU A 641 -8.35 -22.30 -0.96
N PHE A 642 -8.74 -23.52 -1.34
CA PHE A 642 -9.16 -24.60 -0.46
C PHE A 642 -8.42 -25.88 -0.82
N ALA A 643 -7.70 -26.47 0.12
CA ALA A 643 -7.23 -27.85 -0.02
C ALA A 643 -8.42 -28.81 0.17
N PHE A 644 -8.47 -29.87 -0.62
CA PHE A 644 -9.50 -30.89 -0.49
C PHE A 644 -9.04 -32.27 -0.99
N GLU A 645 -9.78 -33.30 -0.58
CA GLU A 645 -9.65 -34.65 -1.13
C GLU A 645 -10.56 -34.80 -2.36
N SER A 646 -10.08 -35.43 -3.43
CA SER A 646 -10.81 -35.55 -4.71
C SER A 646 -12.26 -36.01 -4.58
N HIS A 647 -12.57 -36.88 -3.62
CA HIS A 647 -13.93 -37.39 -3.42
C HIS A 647 -14.91 -36.33 -2.84
N MET A 648 -14.39 -35.26 -2.22
CA MET A 648 -15.18 -34.14 -1.70
C MET A 648 -15.28 -32.95 -2.68
N GLN A 649 -14.77 -33.08 -3.90
CA GLN A 649 -14.68 -31.97 -4.87
C GLN A 649 -15.98 -31.17 -5.01
N GLU A 650 -17.10 -31.85 -5.26
CA GLU A 650 -18.40 -31.19 -5.46
C GLU A 650 -18.90 -30.51 -4.18
N HIS A 651 -18.65 -31.11 -3.01
CA HIS A 651 -19.04 -30.54 -1.73
C HIS A 651 -18.23 -29.27 -1.41
N VAL A 652 -16.91 -29.33 -1.59
CA VAL A 652 -16.02 -28.17 -1.36
C VAL A 652 -16.29 -27.08 -2.39
N ALA A 653 -16.58 -27.42 -3.65
CA ALA A 653 -16.96 -26.45 -4.67
C ALA A 653 -18.26 -25.72 -4.31
N SER A 654 -19.29 -26.44 -3.83
CA SER A 654 -20.54 -25.83 -3.36
C SER A 654 -20.32 -24.92 -2.15
N MET A 655 -19.56 -25.39 -1.17
CA MET A 655 -19.19 -24.62 0.02
C MET A 655 -18.41 -23.35 -0.35
N ALA A 656 -17.40 -23.46 -1.21
CA ALA A 656 -16.56 -22.34 -1.63
C ALA A 656 -17.36 -21.28 -2.41
N ARG A 657 -18.27 -21.70 -3.30
CA ARG A 657 -19.19 -20.76 -3.97
C ARG A 657 -20.04 -20.00 -2.97
N GLN A 658 -20.67 -20.71 -2.03
CA GLN A 658 -21.51 -20.09 -1.01
C GLN A 658 -20.71 -19.13 -0.12
N TYR A 659 -19.47 -19.50 0.22
CA TYR A 659 -18.57 -18.66 1.01
C TYR A 659 -18.24 -17.36 0.29
N VAL A 660 -17.77 -17.43 -0.95
CA VAL A 660 -17.45 -16.25 -1.74
C VAL A 660 -18.69 -15.37 -1.96
N ARG A 661 -19.87 -15.94 -2.21
CA ARG A 661 -21.14 -15.19 -2.31
C ARG A 661 -21.49 -14.46 -1.01
N SER A 662 -21.29 -15.12 0.15
CA SER A 662 -21.48 -14.50 1.46
C SER A 662 -20.55 -13.30 1.67
N ILE A 663 -19.26 -13.46 1.34
CA ILE A 663 -18.26 -12.40 1.39
C ILE A 663 -18.66 -11.24 0.47
N ILE A 664 -19.05 -11.53 -0.78
CA ILE A 664 -19.51 -10.52 -1.74
C ILE A 664 -20.66 -9.71 -1.14
N SER A 665 -21.65 -10.37 -0.52
CA SER A 665 -22.78 -9.69 0.11
C SER A 665 -22.35 -8.80 1.28
N SER A 666 -21.46 -9.28 2.16
CA SER A 666 -20.92 -8.49 3.27
C SER A 666 -20.10 -7.29 2.78
N VAL A 667 -19.23 -7.49 1.81
CA VAL A 667 -18.44 -6.42 1.18
C VAL A 667 -19.35 -5.38 0.54
N GLN A 668 -20.39 -5.78 -0.18
CA GLN A 668 -21.35 -4.85 -0.79
C GLN A 668 -22.09 -4.01 0.27
N ARG A 669 -22.51 -4.61 1.39
CA ARG A 669 -23.12 -3.87 2.51
C ARG A 669 -22.16 -2.83 3.09
N VAL A 670 -20.91 -3.21 3.31
CA VAL A 670 -19.87 -2.31 3.83
C VAL A 670 -19.55 -1.20 2.82
N ALA A 671 -19.38 -1.55 1.55
CA ALA A 671 -19.14 -0.60 0.46
C ALA A 671 -20.27 0.44 0.36
N LEU A 672 -21.53 0.03 0.49
CA LEU A 672 -22.67 0.95 0.54
C LEU A 672 -22.63 1.88 1.75
N ALA A 673 -22.16 1.40 2.91
CA ALA A 673 -22.01 2.22 4.11
C ALA A 673 -20.83 3.20 4.04
N LEU A 674 -19.76 2.83 3.34
CA LEU A 674 -18.55 3.65 3.16
C LEU A 674 -18.65 4.64 1.99
N SER A 675 -19.65 4.50 1.14
CA SER A 675 -19.86 5.37 -0.02
C SER A 675 -20.33 6.76 0.43
N PRO A 676 -19.61 7.86 0.12
CA PRO A 676 -20.08 9.21 0.38
C PRO A 676 -21.28 9.49 -0.53
N SER A 677 -22.47 9.56 0.06
CA SER A 677 -23.71 9.85 -0.67
C SER A 677 -23.63 11.24 -1.34
N HIS A 678 -23.64 11.27 -2.68
CA HIS A 678 -23.82 12.51 -3.43
C HIS A 678 -25.23 13.08 -3.15
N LEU A 679 -25.31 14.17 -2.38
CA LEU A 679 -26.38 15.15 -2.53
C LEU A 679 -26.20 15.79 -3.92
N GLY A 680 -26.86 15.23 -4.92
CA GLY A 680 -26.89 15.72 -6.29
C GLY A 680 -28.23 15.39 -6.92
N SER A 681 -28.90 16.44 -7.39
CA SER A 681 -30.26 16.49 -7.90
C SER A 681 -30.69 15.31 -8.79
N HIS A 682 -31.94 14.86 -8.56
CA HIS A 682 -32.78 13.95 -9.33
C HIS A 682 -32.62 12.43 -9.12
N ALA A 683 -33.61 11.90 -8.38
CA ALA A 683 -34.12 10.52 -8.36
C ALA A 683 -33.15 9.42 -7.89
N GLY A 684 -33.12 9.14 -6.58
CA GLY A 684 -32.40 7.99 -6.02
C GLY A 684 -32.64 7.83 -4.52
N LEU A 685 -32.66 6.58 -4.04
CA LEU A 685 -33.09 6.15 -2.70
C LEU A 685 -32.37 6.87 -1.54
N ARG A 686 -33.15 7.16 -0.49
CA ARG A 686 -32.78 7.92 0.72
C ARG A 686 -31.68 7.24 1.55
N SER A 687 -30.68 8.01 1.98
CA SER A 687 -29.78 7.68 3.09
C SER A 687 -30.56 7.68 4.43
N PRO A 688 -30.13 6.93 5.48
CA PRO A 688 -30.81 6.88 6.78
C PRO A 688 -30.91 8.26 7.47
N LEU A 689 -30.03 9.20 7.11
CA LEU A 689 -29.98 10.56 7.66
C LEU A 689 -31.13 11.47 7.18
N GLY A 690 -31.86 11.07 6.12
CA GLY A 690 -33.04 11.79 5.62
C GLY A 690 -34.37 11.19 6.07
N THR A 691 -34.36 10.23 7.00
CA THR A 691 -35.58 9.60 7.49
C THR A 691 -36.36 10.60 8.37
N PRO A 692 -37.69 10.72 8.19
CA PRO A 692 -38.51 11.59 9.04
C PRO A 692 -38.37 11.23 10.53
N GLU A 693 -38.06 9.97 10.84
CA GLU A 693 -37.80 9.47 12.19
C GLU A 693 -36.53 10.08 12.79
N ALA A 694 -35.40 10.12 12.07
CA ALA A 694 -34.15 10.69 12.57
C ALA A 694 -34.24 12.21 12.78
N GLN A 695 -34.94 12.91 11.88
CA GLN A 695 -35.22 14.34 12.03
C GLN A 695 -36.10 14.62 13.26
N THR A 696 -37.08 13.75 13.51
CA THR A 696 -37.97 13.85 14.66
C THR A 696 -37.21 13.56 15.96
N LEU A 697 -36.37 12.54 15.98
CA LEU A 697 -35.52 12.23 17.13
C LEU A 697 -34.54 13.38 17.44
N ALA A 698 -33.90 13.98 16.44
CA ALA A 698 -33.00 15.13 16.65
C ALA A 698 -33.72 16.33 17.29
N ARG A 699 -34.98 16.61 16.88
CA ARG A 699 -35.83 17.62 17.53
C ARG A 699 -36.11 17.26 18.98
N TRP A 700 -36.51 16.03 19.25
CA TRP A 700 -36.80 15.54 20.61
C TRP A 700 -35.58 15.60 21.53
N ILE A 701 -34.40 15.23 21.03
CA ILE A 701 -33.12 15.31 21.77
C ILE A 701 -32.87 16.75 22.21
N CYS A 702 -32.91 17.70 21.27
CA CYS A 702 -32.61 19.11 21.54
C CYS A 702 -33.68 19.76 22.43
N GLN A 703 -34.96 19.47 22.20
CA GLN A 703 -36.07 20.00 22.99
C GLN A 703 -36.03 19.47 24.42
N SER A 704 -35.83 18.16 24.60
CA SER A 704 -35.75 17.54 25.93
C SER A 704 -34.54 18.05 26.71
N TYR A 705 -33.40 18.24 26.04
CA TYR A 705 -32.21 18.85 26.65
C TYR A 705 -32.50 20.27 27.15
N ARG A 706 -33.17 21.09 26.33
CA ARG A 706 -33.60 22.45 26.74
C ARG A 706 -34.57 22.41 27.91
N CYS A 707 -35.53 21.48 27.91
CA CYS A 707 -36.53 21.36 28.97
C CYS A 707 -35.90 21.01 30.33
N TYR A 708 -34.93 20.09 30.37
CA TYR A 708 -34.33 19.64 31.62
C TYR A 708 -33.16 20.51 32.08
N LEU A 709 -32.32 20.99 31.17
CA LEU A 709 -31.10 21.73 31.51
C LEU A 709 -31.24 23.26 31.37
N GLY A 710 -32.33 23.76 30.80
CA GLY A 710 -32.60 25.20 30.66
C GLY A 710 -31.69 25.94 29.68
N VAL A 711 -30.86 25.21 28.93
CA VAL A 711 -29.89 25.73 27.94
C VAL A 711 -30.08 25.07 26.58
N GLU A 712 -29.79 25.80 25.50
CA GLU A 712 -29.82 25.24 24.15
C GLU A 712 -28.62 24.32 23.92
N LEU A 713 -28.86 23.12 23.39
CA LEU A 713 -27.81 22.19 22.98
C LEU A 713 -27.05 22.69 21.75
N LEU A 714 -27.77 23.29 20.79
CA LEU A 714 -27.25 23.79 19.52
C LEU A 714 -27.44 25.31 19.47
N LYS A 715 -26.42 26.06 19.04
CA LYS A 715 -26.51 27.52 18.90
C LYS A 715 -27.47 27.90 17.77
N SER A 716 -28.45 28.75 18.04
CA SER A 716 -29.51 29.13 17.10
C SER A 716 -28.99 29.69 15.76
N SER A 717 -29.16 28.96 14.66
CA SER A 717 -29.25 29.53 13.31
C SER A 717 -30.70 29.42 12.84
N SER A 718 -31.29 30.53 12.41
CA SER A 718 -32.72 30.71 12.20
C SER A 718 -33.28 30.05 10.92
N GLU A 719 -33.00 28.78 10.63
CA GLU A 719 -33.53 28.10 9.42
C GLU A 719 -33.76 26.60 9.64
N GLY A 720 -35.00 26.11 9.46
CA GLY A 720 -35.38 24.72 9.10
C GLY A 720 -35.11 23.54 10.06
N SER A 721 -35.99 22.53 10.08
CA SER A 721 -35.79 21.26 10.83
C SER A 721 -34.64 20.40 10.29
N GLU A 722 -34.30 20.57 9.00
CA GLU A 722 -33.23 19.85 8.32
C GLU A 722 -31.83 20.31 8.78
N THR A 723 -31.70 21.54 9.29
CA THR A 723 -30.44 22.06 9.84
C THR A 723 -30.15 21.54 11.25
N ILE A 724 -31.18 21.18 12.03
CA ILE A 724 -31.02 20.68 13.41
C ILE A 724 -30.32 19.33 13.42
N LEU A 725 -30.81 18.36 12.63
CA LEU A 725 -30.18 17.04 12.53
C LEU A 725 -28.75 17.16 12.00
N LYS A 726 -28.53 18.01 10.98
CA LYS A 726 -27.20 18.27 10.44
C LYS A 726 -26.26 18.87 11.50
N THR A 727 -26.72 19.83 12.28
CA THR A 727 -25.90 20.47 13.32
C THR A 727 -25.64 19.52 14.50
N LEU A 728 -26.62 18.70 14.88
CA LEU A 728 -26.47 17.65 15.89
C LEU A 728 -25.48 16.56 15.46
N TRP A 729 -25.52 16.17 14.18
CA TRP A 729 -24.62 15.16 13.62
C TRP A 729 -23.14 15.59 13.68
N HIS A 730 -22.88 16.88 13.42
CA HIS A 730 -21.53 17.46 13.42
C HIS A 730 -21.15 18.14 14.75
N HIS A 731 -21.91 17.88 15.82
CA HIS A 731 -21.57 18.39 17.15
C HIS A 731 -20.24 17.79 17.64
N SER A 732 -19.38 18.60 18.28
CA SER A 732 -18.04 18.19 18.69
C SER A 732 -18.03 17.15 19.81
N ASP A 733 -19.00 17.23 20.72
CA ASP A 733 -19.16 16.25 21.78
C ASP A 733 -19.87 14.99 21.26
N ALA A 734 -19.52 13.84 21.81
CA ALA A 734 -20.11 12.55 21.45
C ALA A 734 -21.51 12.42 22.06
N ILE A 735 -22.54 12.37 21.20
CA ILE A 735 -23.95 12.29 21.59
C ILE A 735 -24.51 10.95 21.15
N MET A 736 -25.13 10.22 22.08
CA MET A 736 -25.59 8.85 21.89
C MET A 736 -26.93 8.60 22.56
N CYS A 737 -27.85 7.89 21.92
CA CYS A 737 -29.11 7.48 22.52
C CYS A 737 -29.17 5.97 22.72
N CYS A 738 -29.68 5.53 23.87
CA CYS A 738 -29.97 4.14 24.15
C CYS A 738 -31.44 3.91 24.48
N SER A 739 -31.92 2.70 24.16
CA SER A 739 -33.31 2.31 24.40
C SER A 739 -33.63 2.09 25.88
N LEU A 740 -34.88 2.37 26.26
CA LEU A 740 -35.42 2.12 27.61
C LEU A 740 -35.87 0.65 27.78
N LYS A 741 -35.00 -0.30 27.43
CA LYS A 741 -35.23 -1.74 27.57
C LYS A 741 -34.45 -2.28 28.78
N ALA A 742 -34.81 -3.49 29.25
CA ALA A 742 -34.10 -4.17 30.33
C ALA A 742 -32.59 -4.35 30.04
N LEU A 743 -32.23 -4.46 28.75
CA LEU A 743 -30.86 -4.37 28.24
C LEU A 743 -30.78 -3.19 27.25
N PRO A 744 -30.28 -2.02 27.67
CA PRO A 744 -30.19 -0.85 26.80
C PRO A 744 -29.18 -1.05 25.67
N VAL A 745 -29.68 -1.03 24.44
CA VAL A 745 -28.87 -0.95 23.21
C VAL A 745 -28.87 0.46 22.65
N PHE A 746 -27.77 0.86 22.01
CA PHE A 746 -27.70 2.15 21.34
C PHE A 746 -28.55 2.17 20.07
N THR A 747 -29.33 3.22 19.91
CA THR A 747 -30.27 3.40 18.79
C THR A 747 -29.86 4.56 17.89
N PHE A 748 -29.01 5.47 18.37
CA PHE A 748 -28.51 6.62 17.63
C PHE A 748 -27.16 7.08 18.21
N ALA A 749 -26.27 7.57 17.35
CA ALA A 749 -25.08 8.31 17.73
C ALA A 749 -24.76 9.36 16.66
N ASN A 750 -24.22 10.51 17.06
CA ASN A 750 -23.65 11.48 16.13
C ASN A 750 -22.25 11.06 15.65
N GLN A 751 -21.62 11.81 14.75
CA GLN A 751 -20.30 11.47 14.20
C GLN A 751 -19.26 11.28 15.31
N ALA A 752 -19.17 12.23 16.25
CA ALA A 752 -18.26 12.14 17.39
C ALA A 752 -18.53 10.90 18.27
N GLY A 753 -19.79 10.48 18.45
CA GLY A 753 -20.13 9.27 19.20
C GLY A 753 -19.75 7.97 18.47
N LEU A 754 -19.89 7.94 17.15
CA LEU A 754 -19.41 6.82 16.34
C LEU A 754 -17.88 6.73 16.35
N ASP A 755 -17.20 7.86 16.25
CA ASP A 755 -15.74 7.95 16.33
C ASP A 755 -15.25 7.52 17.71
N MET A 756 -15.90 8.00 18.78
CA MET A 756 -15.60 7.65 20.16
C MET A 756 -15.74 6.13 20.42
N LEU A 757 -16.70 5.46 19.79
CA LEU A 757 -16.91 4.02 19.93
C LEU A 757 -16.19 3.17 18.88
N GLU A 758 -15.50 3.79 17.92
CA GLU A 758 -14.87 3.12 16.77
C GLU A 758 -15.89 2.21 16.05
N THR A 759 -17.11 2.70 15.81
CA THR A 759 -18.23 1.91 15.25
C THR A 759 -19.01 2.63 14.14
N THR A 760 -19.97 1.95 13.52
CA THR A 760 -20.88 2.52 12.50
C THR A 760 -22.32 2.57 13.01
N LEU A 761 -23.17 3.39 12.39
CA LEU A 761 -24.59 3.49 12.78
C LEU A 761 -25.35 2.15 12.71
N VAL A 762 -24.94 1.25 11.82
CA VAL A 762 -25.54 -0.08 11.68
C VAL A 762 -25.09 -1.01 12.80
N ALA A 763 -23.78 -1.07 13.07
CA ALA A 763 -23.20 -1.90 14.13
C ALA A 763 -23.48 -1.37 15.55
N LEU A 764 -23.93 -0.12 15.66
CA LEU A 764 -24.26 0.52 16.93
C LEU A 764 -25.31 -0.24 17.74
N GLN A 765 -26.26 -0.90 17.07
CA GLN A 765 -27.34 -1.65 17.73
C GLN A 765 -26.85 -2.93 18.43
N ASP A 766 -25.69 -3.44 18.05
CA ASP A 766 -25.07 -4.62 18.66
C ASP A 766 -24.21 -4.27 19.89
N ILE A 767 -24.05 -2.97 20.18
CA ILE A 767 -23.34 -2.46 21.34
C ILE A 767 -24.34 -2.22 22.47
N THR A 768 -24.14 -2.90 23.60
CA THR A 768 -24.91 -2.68 24.83
C THR A 768 -24.21 -1.63 25.69
N LEU A 769 -25.01 -0.84 26.41
CA LEU A 769 -24.52 0.20 27.32
C LEU A 769 -23.53 -0.35 28.37
N GLU A 770 -23.72 -1.60 28.79
CA GLU A 770 -22.87 -2.28 29.78
C GLU A 770 -21.45 -2.62 29.28
N LYS A 771 -21.28 -2.80 27.96
CA LYS A 771 -19.99 -3.14 27.35
C LYS A 771 -19.05 -1.94 27.25
N ILE A 772 -19.61 -0.73 27.25
CA ILE A 772 -18.87 0.52 27.11
C ILE A 772 -18.31 0.97 28.46
N PHE A 773 -19.08 0.85 29.54
CA PHE A 773 -18.61 1.26 30.86
C PHE A 773 -17.82 0.15 31.55
N ASP A 774 -16.75 0.54 32.25
CA ASP A 774 -16.06 -0.35 33.17
C ASP A 774 -16.91 -0.64 34.43
N ASP A 775 -16.41 -1.48 35.34
CA ASP A 775 -17.13 -1.84 36.58
C ASP A 775 -17.49 -0.62 37.44
N HIS A 776 -16.71 0.46 37.35
CA HIS A 776 -16.96 1.69 38.09
C HIS A 776 -18.06 2.52 37.43
N GLY A 777 -17.97 2.75 36.12
CA GLY A 777 -18.96 3.45 35.33
C GLY A 777 -20.33 2.76 35.35
N ARG A 778 -20.36 1.42 35.34
CA ARG A 778 -21.61 0.66 35.51
C ARG A 778 -22.29 0.93 36.85
N LYS A 779 -21.53 0.92 37.95
CA LYS A 779 -22.07 1.18 39.30
C LYS A 779 -22.61 2.61 39.42
N THR A 780 -21.87 3.58 38.89
CA THR A 780 -22.28 4.99 38.86
C THR A 780 -23.55 5.17 38.02
N LEU A 781 -23.63 4.54 36.85
CA LEU A 781 -24.82 4.61 36.02
C LEU A 781 -26.04 3.96 36.71
N CYS A 782 -25.87 2.80 37.34
CA CYS A 782 -26.93 2.13 38.08
C CYS A 782 -27.45 2.96 39.28
N SER A 783 -26.58 3.70 39.97
CA SER A 783 -26.99 4.57 41.09
C SER A 783 -27.72 5.83 40.63
N GLU A 784 -27.33 6.39 39.47
CA GLU A 784 -27.90 7.63 38.93
C GLU A 784 -29.14 7.38 38.05
N PHE A 785 -29.36 6.15 37.56
CA PHE A 785 -30.49 5.82 36.68
C PHE A 785 -31.86 6.17 37.29
N PRO A 786 -32.17 5.87 38.57
CA PRO A 786 -33.43 6.31 39.19
C PRO A 786 -33.59 7.83 39.20
N GLN A 787 -32.49 8.56 39.37
CA GLN A 787 -32.49 10.02 39.34
C GLN A 787 -32.76 10.56 37.93
N ILE A 788 -32.16 9.97 36.89
CA ILE A 788 -32.47 10.30 35.49
C ILE A 788 -33.96 10.07 35.19
N MET A 789 -34.53 8.97 35.70
CA MET A 789 -35.94 8.66 35.45
C MET A 789 -36.92 9.60 36.20
N GLN A 790 -36.59 9.99 37.43
CA GLN A 790 -37.41 10.88 38.27
C GLN A 790 -37.25 12.37 37.94
N GLN A 791 -36.00 12.86 37.83
CA GLN A 791 -35.66 14.27 37.61
C GLN A 791 -35.48 14.62 36.12
N GLY A 792 -35.34 13.62 35.26
CA GLY A 792 -35.23 13.77 33.81
C GLY A 792 -33.81 13.94 33.27
N PHE A 793 -32.82 14.21 34.12
CA PHE A 793 -31.41 14.27 33.75
C PHE A 793 -30.48 13.97 34.94
N ALA A 794 -29.21 13.65 34.65
CA ALA A 794 -28.13 13.58 35.63
C ALA A 794 -26.79 13.98 34.99
N CYS A 795 -25.91 14.58 35.79
CA CYS A 795 -24.54 14.91 35.40
C CYS A 795 -23.58 13.91 36.03
N LEU A 796 -22.92 13.12 35.20
CA LEU A 796 -21.97 12.10 35.62
C LEU A 796 -20.56 12.67 35.65
N GLN A 797 -19.77 12.23 36.62
CA GLN A 797 -18.34 12.57 36.70
C GLN A 797 -17.56 11.92 35.54
N GLY A 798 -16.40 12.49 35.22
CA GLY A 798 -15.48 11.96 34.23
C GLY A 798 -15.02 10.54 34.54
N GLY A 799 -14.73 9.78 33.50
CA GLY A 799 -14.42 8.37 33.61
C GLY A 799 -13.74 7.81 32.38
N ILE A 800 -13.60 6.48 32.36
CA ILE A 800 -13.07 5.74 31.24
C ILE A 800 -14.16 4.80 30.73
N CYS A 801 -14.33 4.76 29.41
CA CYS A 801 -15.13 3.77 28.73
C CYS A 801 -14.28 3.01 27.70
N LEU A 802 -14.83 1.92 27.16
CA LEU A 802 -14.22 1.12 26.12
C LEU A 802 -14.95 1.36 24.81
N SER A 803 -14.18 1.56 23.74
CA SER A 803 -14.71 1.49 22.37
C SER A 803 -15.15 0.06 22.03
N SER A 804 -15.85 -0.11 20.90
CA SER A 804 -16.19 -1.44 20.39
C SER A 804 -14.97 -2.30 20.07
N MET A 805 -13.81 -1.68 19.85
CA MET A 805 -12.52 -2.34 19.61
C MET A 805 -11.72 -2.58 20.91
N GLY A 806 -12.30 -2.31 22.08
CA GLY A 806 -11.66 -2.50 23.38
C GLY A 806 -10.62 -1.44 23.74
N ARG A 807 -10.57 -0.32 23.01
CA ARG A 807 -9.65 0.78 23.29
C ARG A 807 -10.20 1.66 24.43
N PRO A 808 -9.40 1.99 25.44
CA PRO A 808 -9.83 2.90 26.50
C PRO A 808 -9.99 4.33 25.99
N VAL A 809 -11.12 4.93 26.31
CA VAL A 809 -11.50 6.31 26.01
C VAL A 809 -11.75 7.02 27.33
N SER A 810 -11.00 8.09 27.57
CA SER A 810 -11.26 8.99 28.70
C SER A 810 -12.26 10.07 28.30
N TYR A 811 -13.13 10.49 29.21
CA TYR A 811 -14.00 11.66 29.05
C TYR A 811 -14.01 12.49 30.34
N GLU A 812 -14.07 13.80 30.20
CA GLU A 812 -14.00 14.71 31.36
C GLU A 812 -15.32 14.73 32.13
N ARG A 813 -16.45 14.73 31.42
CA ARG A 813 -17.81 14.78 31.98
C ARG A 813 -18.79 14.09 31.05
N ALA A 814 -19.86 13.54 31.61
CA ALA A 814 -20.98 13.06 30.82
C ALA A 814 -22.30 13.61 31.34
N VAL A 815 -23.23 13.91 30.44
CA VAL A 815 -24.59 14.37 30.77
C VAL A 815 -25.57 13.36 30.21
N ALA A 816 -26.46 12.84 31.04
CA ALA A 816 -27.50 11.91 30.64
C ALA A 816 -28.87 12.57 30.83
N TRP A 817 -29.74 12.50 29.84
CA TRP A 817 -31.11 13.03 29.95
C TRP A 817 -32.12 12.16 29.22
N LYS A 818 -33.35 12.22 29.72
CA LYS A 818 -34.50 11.53 29.17
C LYS A 818 -34.98 12.28 27.92
N VAL A 819 -35.17 11.56 26.82
CA VAL A 819 -35.72 12.14 25.58
C VAL A 819 -37.22 11.83 25.54
N LEU A 820 -38.04 12.88 25.49
CA LEU A 820 -39.49 12.79 25.40
C LEU A 820 -39.96 12.85 23.94
N ASN A 821 -40.97 12.07 23.58
CA ASN A 821 -41.66 12.22 22.29
C ASN A 821 -42.73 13.34 22.36
N GLU A 822 -43.48 13.54 21.26
CA GLU A 822 -44.53 14.58 21.17
C GLU A 822 -45.69 14.36 22.17
N GLU A 823 -45.87 13.14 22.66
CA GLU A 823 -46.87 12.76 23.68
C GLU A 823 -46.35 12.88 25.13
N GLU A 824 -45.18 13.51 25.32
CA GLU A 824 -44.47 13.64 26.61
C GLU A 824 -44.11 12.29 27.28
N THR A 825 -44.11 11.20 26.51
CA THR A 825 -43.69 9.88 26.99
C THR A 825 -42.19 9.67 26.77
N PRO A 826 -41.49 8.95 27.67
CA PRO A 826 -40.05 8.75 27.54
C PRO A 826 -39.73 7.76 26.42
N HIS A 827 -38.99 8.23 25.42
CA HIS A 827 -38.64 7.46 24.22
C HIS A 827 -37.29 6.74 24.37
N CYS A 828 -36.25 7.45 24.80
CA CYS A 828 -34.90 6.92 25.00
C CYS A 828 -34.15 7.74 26.07
N ILE A 829 -32.94 7.31 26.42
CA ILE A 829 -31.99 8.10 27.22
C ILE A 829 -30.87 8.54 26.29
N CYS A 830 -30.53 9.82 26.34
CA CYS A 830 -29.44 10.41 25.58
C CYS A 830 -28.26 10.71 26.53
N PHE A 831 -27.05 10.39 26.07
CA PHE A 831 -25.78 10.66 26.73
C PHE A 831 -24.98 11.62 25.85
N MET A 832 -24.33 12.59 26.49
CA MET A 832 -23.34 13.46 25.85
C MET A 832 -22.04 13.36 26.63
N PHE A 833 -20.97 12.91 25.98
CA PHE A 833 -19.62 12.81 26.53
C PHE A 833 -18.78 13.99 26.05
N ILE A 834 -18.25 14.74 27.01
CA ILE A 834 -17.57 16.01 26.80
C ILE A 834 -16.05 15.81 26.94
N ASN A 835 -15.28 16.42 26.03
CA ASN A 835 -13.81 16.37 26.02
C ASN A 835 -13.26 14.94 26.09
N TRP A 836 -13.79 14.06 25.23
CA TRP A 836 -13.33 12.68 25.16
C TRP A 836 -12.03 12.55 24.35
N SER A 837 -11.17 11.61 24.72
CA SER A 837 -9.97 11.26 23.94
C SER A 837 -9.52 9.81 24.22
N PHE A 838 -8.89 9.19 23.22
CA PHE A 838 -8.28 7.88 23.39
C PHE A 838 -7.07 7.95 24.32
N VAL A 839 -6.98 7.00 25.25
CA VAL A 839 -5.88 6.89 26.24
C VAL A 839 -4.66 6.21 25.63
#